data_AF-A0A928HWB3-F1
#
_entry.id   AF-A0A928HWB3-F1
#
_cell.length_a   1.000
_cell.length_b   1.000
_cell.length_c   1.000
_cell.angle_alpha   90.00
_cell.angle_beta   90.00
_cell.angle_gamma   90.00
#
_symmetry.space_group_name_H-M   'P 1'
#
loop_
_entity.id
_entity.type
_entity.pdbx_description
1 polymer ?
#
loop_
_entity_poly.entity_id
_entity_poly.type
_entity_poly.pdbx_seq_one_letter_code
_entity_poly.pdbx_strand_id
1 'polypeptide(L)'
;MTFIVTREDSRVSGKSAKIEFIRDKQIPRLEKAGFVKALGREWFWLGYYLFRNGKREEGHAAYDKVEHILSDGDAYRALVPLARKMEEELATRYKEAVKERYLIGGTAEEYRIIDGKPRFWAQESFGEGYLCSIDRQNARILRNASSCDGYFFADISLGESFVGSDGTRLSFISDNESVDTPAGRFESCQLWEVRRWTDTQKIICKTYYKDGVGIVRQDHITDGTTDTCTLSTYEIKGGSGLLPCASGNTWEYVSNHSPDVLLSELKIKVSFADDERTLVSYWVNTERIGYDKNSWLDTVQEIANEYYHTKKGGGQYICDVYPAIERAELLAATPMEKAYTKAAASVARRILATDTKFNPECTATGHWNFFGREYIRKKNDSLYLTDYNPRWSFEWKNDGSMASERPILYNDILGILQDATNCIWSDEWRVGASPIIEYTKWDRTVKTQITCEDGGTVRTKAGEFENCFKLCLDIGGMDGGLSYRGGKKVYYFAKGIGIVRVENEYCGGARTAVYELTSYEGTGEEFMPLADGFMRRYDAIGLTDGFVGAVEYTYVADDDGDIVVFSDRTGIREVPPPITQYSFIEAEIVEDRLWDAGKHKESRLCHDVNNFHLLCHFFGRPSRYWAAPEKAVAWNKYRVKIMEGLGDGEVPNAWLGHYASTIFRTACALFGCERKDEGYEWLEKAFEAYTKWDNITDGTELDVGDPLIYGGIKVVKGKGLIKLPDDTTEPITYDHLFEGTCNLMYYGMTARHGWEWFNSVRNEDRFKEYVERAKKIADKE
;
A
#
# COMPACT_ATOMS: atom_id res chain seq x y z
N MET A 1 9.45 12.07 27.02
CA MET A 1 8.07 12.56 26.81
C MET A 1 7.70 12.70 25.35
N THR A 2 8.54 13.30 24.49
CA THR A 2 8.27 13.46 23.04
C THR A 2 7.82 12.18 22.32
N PHE A 3 8.45 11.04 22.64
CA PHE A 3 8.05 9.72 22.13
C PHE A 3 6.60 9.33 22.49
N ILE A 4 6.16 9.64 23.72
CA ILE A 4 4.80 9.31 24.19
C ILE A 4 3.78 10.16 23.43
N VAL A 5 4.06 11.46 23.28
CA VAL A 5 3.16 12.39 22.57
C VAL A 5 3.04 12.01 21.09
N THR A 6 4.16 11.67 20.44
CA THR A 6 4.16 11.17 19.05
C THR A 6 3.29 9.91 18.88
N ARG A 7 3.29 9.02 19.87
CA ARG A 7 2.45 7.81 19.88
C ARG A 7 0.97 8.11 20.14
N GLU A 8 0.64 9.19 20.83
CA GLU A 8 -0.74 9.66 20.98
C GLU A 8 -1.25 10.28 19.67
N ASP A 9 -0.40 11.06 18.98
CA ASP A 9 -0.74 11.69 17.69
C ASP A 9 -1.11 10.66 16.62
N SER A 10 -0.44 9.50 16.62
CA SER A 10 -0.69 8.43 15.64
C SER A 10 -2.05 7.74 15.84
N ARG A 11 -2.69 7.94 17.00
CA ARG A 11 -4.03 7.40 17.31
C ARG A 11 -5.17 8.31 16.86
N VAL A 12 -4.88 9.52 16.42
CA VAL A 12 -5.90 10.50 15.99
C VAL A 12 -5.79 10.74 14.49
N SER A 13 -6.83 10.32 13.76
CA SER A 13 -6.95 10.52 12.31
C SER A 13 -7.76 11.79 11.97
N GLY A 14 -7.37 12.48 10.91
CA GLY A 14 -8.09 13.66 10.41
C GLY A 14 -7.52 14.99 10.92
N LYS A 15 -7.35 15.96 10.02
CA LYS A 15 -6.63 17.22 10.31
C LYS A 15 -7.33 18.07 11.39
N SER A 16 -8.67 18.15 11.37
CA SER A 16 -9.42 18.91 12.37
C SER A 16 -9.40 18.26 13.75
N ALA A 17 -9.56 16.93 13.81
CA ALA A 17 -9.47 16.18 15.06
C ALA A 17 -8.07 16.27 15.69
N LYS A 18 -7.01 16.28 14.87
CA LYS A 18 -5.64 16.53 15.34
C LYS A 18 -5.48 17.91 15.98
N ILE A 19 -6.02 18.97 15.36
CA ILE A 19 -5.99 20.32 15.95
C ILE A 19 -6.66 20.35 17.33
N GLU A 20 -7.88 19.81 17.44
CA GLU A 20 -8.63 19.79 18.69
C GLU A 20 -7.90 18.98 19.76
N PHE A 21 -7.37 17.82 19.41
CA PHE A 21 -6.62 16.96 20.34
C PHE A 21 -5.35 17.65 20.88
N ILE A 22 -4.53 18.23 20.00
CA ILE A 22 -3.31 18.93 20.40
C ILE A 22 -3.65 20.12 21.31
N ARG A 23 -4.59 20.98 20.87
CA ARG A 23 -4.97 22.21 21.56
C ARG A 23 -5.65 21.94 22.91
N ASP A 24 -6.61 21.02 22.95
CA ASP A 24 -7.52 20.86 24.09
C ASP A 24 -7.06 19.78 25.08
N LYS A 25 -6.15 18.88 24.67
CA LYS A 25 -5.67 17.76 25.51
C LYS A 25 -4.17 17.82 25.76
N GLN A 26 -3.33 17.86 24.73
CA GLN A 26 -1.88 17.69 24.91
C GLN A 26 -1.22 18.95 25.48
N ILE A 27 -1.45 20.11 24.87
CA ILE A 27 -0.87 21.39 25.32
C ILE A 27 -1.16 21.67 26.80
N PRO A 28 -2.43 21.62 27.29
CA PRO A 28 -2.72 21.89 28.70
C PRO A 28 -2.05 20.91 29.68
N ARG A 29 -1.90 19.63 29.27
CA ARG A 29 -1.22 18.62 30.09
C ARG A 29 0.28 18.87 30.17
N LEU A 30 0.91 19.17 29.04
CA LEU A 30 2.35 19.42 28.96
C LEU A 30 2.73 20.70 29.70
N GLU A 31 1.89 21.74 29.59
CA GLU A 31 2.05 22.99 30.33
C GLU A 31 1.94 22.75 31.84
N LYS A 32 0.89 22.06 32.30
CA LYS A 32 0.73 21.70 33.73
C LYS A 32 1.89 20.85 34.26
N ALA A 33 2.45 19.97 33.43
CA ALA A 33 3.54 19.09 33.80
C ALA A 33 4.94 19.73 33.67
N GLY A 34 5.05 20.94 33.09
CA GLY A 34 6.32 21.65 32.93
C GLY A 34 7.26 21.06 31.87
N PHE A 35 6.76 20.26 30.92
CA PHE A 35 7.60 19.63 29.88
C PHE A 35 7.83 20.59 28.69
N VAL A 36 8.65 21.62 28.91
CA VAL A 36 8.89 22.74 27.97
C VAL A 36 9.21 22.30 26.53
N LYS A 37 10.14 21.35 26.34
CA LYS A 37 10.53 20.90 24.98
C LYS A 37 9.40 20.17 24.24
N ALA A 38 8.66 19.32 24.95
CA ALA A 38 7.52 18.61 24.38
C ALA A 38 6.36 19.58 24.11
N LEU A 39 6.14 20.57 24.97
CA LEU A 39 5.16 21.63 24.75
C LEU A 39 5.48 22.44 23.49
N GLY A 40 6.75 22.82 23.29
CA GLY A 40 7.17 23.52 22.08
C GLY A 40 6.98 22.71 20.80
N ARG A 41 7.21 21.39 20.83
CA ARG A 41 6.87 20.48 19.72
C ARG A 41 5.38 20.55 19.37
N GLU A 42 4.50 20.47 20.37
CA GLU A 42 3.05 20.47 20.12
C GLU A 42 2.57 21.80 19.53
N TRP A 43 3.12 22.92 19.98
CA TRP A 43 2.84 24.21 19.35
C TRP A 43 3.31 24.27 17.90
N PHE A 44 4.47 23.68 17.58
CA PHE A 44 4.95 23.60 16.21
C PHE A 44 3.99 22.80 15.31
N TRP A 45 3.62 21.58 15.73
CA TRP A 45 2.71 20.74 14.94
C TRP A 45 1.29 21.29 14.89
N LEU A 46 0.81 21.96 15.94
CA LEU A 46 -0.44 22.71 15.90
C LEU A 46 -0.40 23.78 14.81
N GLY A 47 0.67 24.57 14.74
CA GLY A 47 0.91 25.55 13.68
C GLY A 47 0.82 24.91 12.30
N TYR A 48 1.59 23.85 12.07
CA TYR A 48 1.56 23.07 10.82
C TYR A 48 0.14 22.68 10.43
N TYR A 49 -0.62 22.01 11.32
CA TYR A 49 -1.98 21.57 10.99
C TYR A 49 -2.99 22.72 10.80
N LEU A 50 -2.82 23.86 11.49
CA LEU A 50 -3.65 25.04 11.30
C LEU A 50 -3.49 25.62 9.89
N PHE A 51 -2.27 25.71 9.36
CA PHE A 51 -2.03 26.09 7.97
C PHE A 51 -2.73 25.16 6.98
N ARG A 52 -2.65 23.84 7.20
CA ARG A 52 -3.31 22.84 6.34
C ARG A 52 -4.84 22.89 6.38
N ASN A 53 -5.43 23.59 7.37
CA ASN A 53 -6.86 23.87 7.49
C ASN A 53 -7.24 25.31 7.09
N GLY A 54 -6.32 26.06 6.47
CA GLY A 54 -6.57 27.44 6.02
C GLY A 54 -6.59 28.49 7.14
N LYS A 55 -6.20 28.12 8.37
CA LYS A 55 -6.18 29.00 9.55
C LYS A 55 -4.82 29.68 9.70
N ARG A 56 -4.46 30.52 8.72
CA ARG A 56 -3.13 31.13 8.59
C ARG A 56 -2.70 31.93 9.83
N GLU A 57 -3.54 32.82 10.32
CA GLU A 57 -3.22 33.68 11.48
C GLU A 57 -3.01 32.87 12.76
N GLU A 58 -3.87 31.87 13.01
CA GLU A 58 -3.71 30.95 14.15
C GLU A 58 -2.42 30.13 14.01
N GLY A 59 -2.07 29.72 12.79
CA GLY A 59 -0.83 29.00 12.50
C GLY A 59 0.42 29.83 12.81
N HIS A 60 0.45 31.10 12.41
CA HIS A 60 1.53 32.02 12.76
C HIS A 60 1.61 32.24 14.28
N ALA A 61 0.48 32.45 14.95
CA ALA A 61 0.44 32.61 16.41
C ALA A 61 0.97 31.36 17.15
N ALA A 62 0.72 30.16 16.63
CA ALA A 62 1.28 28.93 17.18
C ALA A 62 2.82 28.87 17.03
N TYR A 63 3.37 29.29 15.88
CA TYR A 63 4.81 29.41 15.72
C TYR A 63 5.44 30.49 16.61
N ASP A 64 4.77 31.63 16.83
CA ASP A 64 5.22 32.64 17.81
C ASP A 64 5.33 32.04 19.22
N LYS A 65 4.40 31.15 19.59
CA LYS A 65 4.47 30.43 20.88
C LYS A 65 5.68 29.51 20.98
N VAL A 66 6.06 28.83 19.89
CA VAL A 66 7.30 28.03 19.86
C VAL A 66 8.52 28.89 20.16
N GLU A 67 8.63 30.06 19.52
CA GLU A 67 9.73 31.03 19.73
C GLU A 67 9.69 31.67 21.13
N HIS A 68 8.53 31.72 21.78
CA HIS A 68 8.46 32.21 23.15
C HIS A 68 8.91 31.17 24.19
N ILE A 69 8.65 29.89 23.92
CA ILE A 69 8.83 28.79 24.88
C ILE A 69 10.21 28.14 24.78
N LEU A 70 10.76 28.03 23.57
CA LEU A 70 12.00 27.29 23.30
C LEU A 70 13.22 28.20 23.18
N SER A 71 14.40 27.65 23.48
CA SER A 71 15.70 28.34 23.36
C SER A 71 16.35 28.13 21.99
N ASP A 72 17.34 28.95 21.62
CA ASP A 72 18.04 28.87 20.32
C ASP A 72 18.69 27.50 20.05
N GLY A 73 19.02 26.75 21.10
CA GLY A 73 19.55 25.38 21.01
C GLY A 73 18.49 24.28 20.86
N ASP A 74 17.20 24.61 20.70
CA ASP A 74 16.13 23.62 20.53
C ASP A 74 15.70 23.47 19.06
N ALA A 75 15.65 22.22 18.58
CA ALA A 75 15.41 21.89 17.17
C ALA A 75 14.14 22.54 16.58
N TYR A 76 13.00 22.44 17.28
CA TYR A 76 11.73 23.00 16.80
C TYR A 76 11.74 24.54 16.68
N ARG A 77 12.55 25.24 17.48
CA ARG A 77 12.73 26.69 17.30
C ARG A 77 13.51 26.99 16.03
N ALA A 78 14.59 26.25 15.77
CA ALA A 78 15.38 26.40 14.54
C ALA A 78 14.57 26.08 13.27
N LEU A 79 13.50 25.28 13.38
CA LEU A 79 12.59 24.96 12.27
C LEU A 79 11.55 26.05 11.98
N VAL A 80 11.22 26.94 12.91
CA VAL A 80 10.16 27.95 12.73
C VAL A 80 10.38 28.86 11.51
N PRO A 81 11.57 29.45 11.28
CA PRO A 81 11.81 30.29 10.11
C PRO A 81 11.62 29.51 8.79
N LEU A 82 12.05 28.25 8.76
CA LEU A 82 11.91 27.38 7.60
C LEU A 82 10.44 27.02 7.36
N ALA A 83 9.69 26.77 8.43
CA ALA A 83 8.26 26.46 8.35
C ALA A 83 7.50 27.64 7.75
N ARG A 84 7.76 28.88 8.22
CA ARG A 84 7.17 30.09 7.64
C ARG A 84 7.50 30.25 6.15
N LYS A 85 8.76 30.04 5.76
CA LYS A 85 9.17 30.07 4.35
C LYS A 85 8.42 29.03 3.51
N MET A 86 8.28 27.80 4.01
CA MET A 86 7.50 26.76 3.34
C MET A 86 6.04 27.18 3.15
N GLU A 87 5.40 27.76 4.16
CA GLU A 87 4.03 28.23 4.05
C GLU A 87 3.86 29.34 3.00
N GLU A 88 4.86 30.23 2.86
CA GLU A 88 4.88 31.26 1.83
C GLU A 88 5.01 30.66 0.41
N GLU A 89 5.93 29.72 0.20
CA GLU A 89 6.10 29.01 -1.07
C GLU A 89 4.85 28.21 -1.45
N LEU A 90 4.22 27.54 -0.48
CA LEU A 90 2.98 26.79 -0.67
C LEU A 90 1.79 27.69 -1.02
N ALA A 91 1.73 28.88 -0.42
CA ALA A 91 0.68 29.86 -0.71
C ALA A 91 0.87 30.60 -2.05
N THR A 92 2.09 30.54 -2.62
CA THR A 92 2.46 31.26 -3.85
C THR A 92 2.78 30.27 -4.97
N ARG A 93 4.03 29.81 -5.07
CA ARG A 93 4.56 28.94 -6.11
C ARG A 93 3.76 27.64 -6.26
N TYR A 94 3.44 26.99 -5.15
CA TYR A 94 2.81 25.66 -5.17
C TYR A 94 1.30 25.65 -4.94
N LYS A 95 0.64 26.81 -4.98
CA LYS A 95 -0.79 26.93 -4.68
C LYS A 95 -1.66 26.01 -5.56
N GLU A 96 -1.33 25.90 -6.84
CA GLU A 96 -2.02 25.05 -7.83
C GLU A 96 -1.14 23.88 -8.29
N ALA A 97 0.02 23.66 -7.66
CA ALA A 97 0.95 22.62 -8.06
C ALA A 97 0.45 21.23 -7.64
N VAL A 98 0.77 20.25 -8.48
CA VAL A 98 0.52 18.82 -8.21
C VAL A 98 1.57 18.36 -7.19
N LYS A 99 1.13 17.71 -6.10
CA LYS A 99 2.01 17.36 -4.97
C LYS A 99 3.13 16.41 -5.37
N GLU A 100 2.89 15.58 -6.36
CA GLU A 100 3.81 14.60 -6.92
C GLU A 100 4.97 15.24 -7.67
N ARG A 101 4.95 16.56 -7.92
CA ARG A 101 6.03 17.29 -8.63
C ARG A 101 6.98 18.05 -7.72
N TYR A 102 6.74 18.13 -6.43
CA TYR A 102 7.64 18.84 -5.52
C TYR A 102 7.88 18.12 -4.21
N LEU A 103 8.96 18.52 -3.55
CA LEU A 103 9.27 18.20 -2.17
C LEU A 103 9.82 19.49 -1.54
N ILE A 104 9.15 19.96 -0.49
CA ILE A 104 9.55 21.18 0.21
C ILE A 104 9.48 20.95 1.71
N GLY A 105 10.44 21.49 2.47
CA GLY A 105 10.42 21.38 3.91
C GLY A 105 11.72 21.78 4.59
N GLY A 106 11.84 21.39 5.85
CA GLY A 106 13.03 21.64 6.64
C GLY A 106 13.34 20.52 7.62
N THR A 107 14.62 20.40 7.94
CA THR A 107 15.14 19.43 8.93
C THR A 107 16.08 20.15 9.89
N ALA A 108 16.10 19.74 11.15
CA ALA A 108 17.04 20.19 12.16
C ALA A 108 17.73 18.96 12.75
N GLU A 109 19.04 18.90 12.64
CA GLU A 109 19.88 17.77 13.07
C GLU A 109 20.78 18.20 14.22
N GLU A 110 20.75 17.44 15.32
CA GLU A 110 21.64 17.60 16.45
C GLU A 110 22.86 16.68 16.28
N TYR A 111 24.04 17.28 16.40
CA TYR A 111 25.32 16.61 16.45
C TYR A 111 25.96 16.82 17.81
N ARG A 112 26.32 15.75 18.51
CA ARG A 112 27.00 15.85 19.81
C ARG A 112 28.50 15.70 19.65
N ILE A 113 29.26 16.44 20.44
CA ILE A 113 30.70 16.31 20.50
C ILE A 113 31.03 15.16 21.46
N ILE A 114 31.46 14.04 20.90
CA ILE A 114 31.84 12.83 21.63
C ILE A 114 33.27 12.50 21.23
N ASP A 115 34.18 12.46 22.21
CA ASP A 115 35.62 12.29 22.00
C ASP A 115 36.21 13.34 21.05
N GLY A 116 35.73 14.59 21.19
CA GLY A 116 36.18 15.73 20.37
C GLY A 116 35.67 15.74 18.93
N LYS A 117 34.73 14.84 18.57
CA LYS A 117 34.21 14.71 17.21
C LYS A 117 32.69 14.86 17.16
N PRO A 118 32.14 15.51 16.12
CA PRO A 118 30.70 15.56 15.92
C PRO A 118 30.16 14.18 15.55
N ARG A 119 29.15 13.72 16.29
CA ARG A 119 28.39 12.51 15.98
C ARG A 119 26.91 12.84 15.85
N PHE A 120 26.26 12.28 14.83
CA PHE A 120 24.82 12.39 14.68
C PHE A 120 24.11 11.89 15.95
N TRP A 121 23.16 12.66 16.45
CA TRP A 121 22.42 12.31 17.67
C TRP A 121 20.91 12.19 17.44
N ALA A 122 20.30 13.21 16.85
CA ALA A 122 18.86 13.25 16.63
C ALA A 122 18.50 14.17 15.45
N GLN A 123 17.28 14.00 14.91
CA GLN A 123 16.73 14.88 13.89
C GLN A 123 15.25 15.15 14.13
N GLU A 124 14.79 16.32 13.71
CA GLU A 124 13.38 16.70 13.62
C GLU A 124 13.13 17.27 12.22
N SER A 125 12.02 16.92 11.57
CA SER A 125 11.74 17.32 10.19
C SER A 125 10.27 17.59 9.94
N PHE A 126 9.99 18.50 9.00
CA PHE A 126 8.65 18.74 8.46
C PHE A 126 8.74 18.94 6.94
N GLY A 127 7.64 18.73 6.23
CA GLY A 127 7.60 18.99 4.79
C GLY A 127 6.25 18.69 4.15
N GLU A 128 6.18 18.96 2.85
CA GLU A 128 5.05 18.74 1.96
C GLU A 128 5.53 18.30 0.57
N GLY A 129 4.61 17.70 -0.18
CA GLY A 129 4.89 17.13 -1.50
C GLY A 129 5.22 15.63 -1.45
N TYR A 130 5.11 14.99 -2.61
CA TYR A 130 5.27 13.55 -2.81
C TYR A 130 6.08 13.26 -4.09
N LEU A 131 7.14 14.03 -4.33
CA LEU A 131 8.03 13.83 -5.48
C LEU A 131 8.78 12.49 -5.41
N CYS A 132 8.30 11.46 -6.13
CA CYS A 132 8.93 10.13 -6.19
C CYS A 132 9.96 9.98 -7.31
N SER A 133 10.00 10.91 -8.28
CA SER A 133 10.85 10.80 -9.48
C SER A 133 12.34 11.20 -9.27
N ILE A 134 12.80 11.28 -8.03
CA ILE A 134 14.20 11.59 -7.65
C ILE A 134 14.63 10.80 -6.42
N ASP A 135 15.94 10.77 -6.14
CA ASP A 135 16.44 10.32 -4.84
C ASP A 135 16.16 11.34 -3.74
N ARG A 136 15.15 11.07 -2.91
CA ARG A 136 14.79 11.92 -1.76
C ARG A 136 15.86 11.99 -0.67
N GLN A 137 16.80 11.04 -0.62
CA GLN A 137 17.87 11.04 0.37
C GLN A 137 19.06 11.90 -0.06
N ASN A 138 19.18 12.24 -1.35
CA ASN A 138 20.31 13.02 -1.86
C ASN A 138 20.45 14.39 -1.15
N ALA A 139 19.33 15.03 -0.79
CA ALA A 139 19.35 16.31 -0.07
C ALA A 139 19.83 16.22 1.39
N ARG A 140 20.01 15.02 1.95
CA ARG A 140 20.40 14.79 3.36
C ARG A 140 21.91 14.62 3.52
N ILE A 141 22.66 15.58 3.01
CA ILE A 141 24.11 15.46 2.80
C ILE A 141 24.88 15.08 4.09
N LEU A 142 24.67 15.76 5.23
CA LEU A 142 25.39 15.40 6.46
C LEU A 142 24.87 14.10 7.07
N ARG A 143 23.56 13.80 6.98
CA ARG A 143 23.01 12.53 7.47
C ARG A 143 23.58 11.33 6.71
N ASN A 144 23.69 11.44 5.38
CA ASN A 144 24.26 10.40 4.53
C ASN A 144 25.71 10.14 4.92
N ALA A 145 26.49 11.21 5.14
CA ALA A 145 27.89 11.10 5.52
C ALA A 145 28.09 10.57 6.95
N SER A 146 27.15 10.84 7.87
CA SER A 146 27.18 10.38 9.27
C SER A 146 26.42 9.08 9.53
N SER A 147 26.09 8.31 8.50
CA SER A 147 25.22 7.13 8.66
C SER A 147 25.89 5.96 9.40
N CYS A 148 27.21 5.91 9.48
CA CYS A 148 27.95 4.84 10.18
C CYS A 148 28.15 5.18 11.67
N ASP A 149 27.30 4.65 12.56
CA ASP A 149 27.31 4.92 14.02
C ASP A 149 27.35 6.44 14.38
N GLY A 150 26.88 7.30 13.47
CA GLY A 150 26.91 8.75 13.63
C GLY A 150 28.22 9.42 13.21
N TYR A 151 29.26 8.69 12.82
CA TYR A 151 30.55 9.24 12.41
C TYR A 151 30.55 9.73 10.97
N PHE A 152 31.12 10.92 10.77
CA PHE A 152 31.49 11.45 9.46
C PHE A 152 32.83 10.90 8.96
N PHE A 153 33.77 10.70 9.88
CA PHE A 153 35.12 10.21 9.66
C PHE A 153 35.61 9.53 10.96
N ALA A 154 36.42 8.48 10.81
CA ALA A 154 36.95 7.66 11.91
C ALA A 154 38.48 7.83 12.04
N ASP A 155 39.06 7.44 13.19
CA ASP A 155 40.52 7.39 13.36
C ASP A 155 41.08 6.12 12.71
N ILE A 156 41.10 6.11 11.38
CA ILE A 156 41.59 5.00 10.56
C ILE A 156 42.58 5.50 9.53
N SER A 157 43.47 4.62 9.06
CA SER A 157 44.47 4.95 8.05
C SER A 157 43.83 5.03 6.66
N LEU A 158 44.52 5.70 5.73
CA LEU A 158 44.13 5.73 4.31
C LEU A 158 44.00 4.28 3.77
N GLY A 159 42.89 3.98 3.12
CA GLY A 159 42.53 2.67 2.58
C GLY A 159 41.82 1.73 3.57
N GLU A 160 41.74 2.09 4.85
CA GLU A 160 41.07 1.27 5.87
C GLU A 160 39.56 1.55 5.94
N SER A 161 38.84 0.68 6.65
CA SER A 161 37.40 0.79 6.88
C SER A 161 37.05 0.56 8.35
N PHE A 162 36.15 1.39 8.86
CA PHE A 162 35.43 1.19 10.10
C PHE A 162 34.08 0.53 9.79
N VAL A 163 33.70 -0.51 10.55
CA VAL A 163 32.40 -1.17 10.43
C VAL A 163 31.57 -0.83 11.67
N GLY A 164 30.45 -0.16 11.44
CA GLY A 164 29.52 0.24 12.48
C GLY A 164 28.71 -0.92 13.04
N SER A 165 27.96 -0.63 14.10
CA SER A 165 27.17 -1.60 14.87
C SER A 165 26.09 -2.33 14.05
N ASP A 166 25.61 -1.74 12.96
CA ASP A 166 24.60 -2.30 12.05
C ASP A 166 25.20 -2.93 10.78
N GLY A 167 26.53 -3.02 10.69
CA GLY A 167 27.26 -3.49 9.52
C GLY A 167 27.49 -2.44 8.43
N THR A 168 27.04 -1.20 8.63
CA THR A 168 27.42 -0.06 7.77
C THR A 168 28.92 0.11 7.77
N ARG A 169 29.52 0.36 6.59
CA ARG A 169 30.96 0.55 6.45
C ARG A 169 31.29 2.00 6.14
N LEU A 170 32.24 2.59 6.87
CA LEU A 170 32.83 3.91 6.61
C LEU A 170 34.31 3.74 6.26
N SER A 171 34.71 4.20 5.08
CA SER A 171 36.05 3.94 4.52
C SER A 171 36.78 5.25 4.20
N PHE A 172 38.06 5.34 4.50
CA PHE A 172 38.90 6.48 4.12
C PHE A 172 39.57 6.18 2.78
N ILE A 173 39.08 6.79 1.69
CA ILE A 173 39.44 6.37 0.32
C ILE A 173 40.63 7.13 -0.24
N SER A 174 40.69 8.44 -0.03
CA SER A 174 41.70 9.33 -0.61
C SER A 174 41.85 10.58 0.23
N ASP A 175 43.04 11.16 0.29
CA ASP A 175 43.35 12.40 1.01
C ASP A 175 43.84 13.54 0.10
N ASN A 176 43.83 13.31 -1.22
CA ASN A 176 44.39 14.24 -2.20
C ASN A 176 43.49 14.46 -3.43
N GLU A 177 42.17 14.37 -3.26
CA GLU A 177 41.22 14.62 -4.36
C GLU A 177 41.20 16.10 -4.74
N SER A 178 40.91 16.37 -6.02
CA SER A 178 40.60 17.71 -6.52
C SER A 178 39.14 17.76 -6.97
N VAL A 179 38.40 18.77 -6.51
CA VAL A 179 36.97 18.92 -6.76
C VAL A 179 36.69 20.30 -7.33
N ASP A 180 36.15 20.35 -8.55
CA ASP A 180 35.64 21.57 -9.15
C ASP A 180 34.15 21.74 -8.81
N THR A 181 33.78 22.89 -8.26
CA THR A 181 32.40 23.24 -7.93
C THR A 181 32.09 24.68 -8.35
N PRO A 182 30.81 25.11 -8.35
CA PRO A 182 30.48 26.51 -8.59
C PRO A 182 31.09 27.49 -7.57
N ALA A 183 31.40 27.02 -6.36
CA ALA A 183 32.09 27.81 -5.33
C ALA A 183 33.60 27.96 -5.58
N GLY A 184 34.17 27.19 -6.51
CA GLY A 184 35.58 27.20 -6.87
C GLY A 184 36.19 25.80 -6.96
N ARG A 185 37.49 25.76 -7.23
CA ARG A 185 38.28 24.53 -7.24
C ARG A 185 38.92 24.30 -5.86
N PHE A 186 38.71 23.11 -5.31
CA PHE A 186 39.27 22.68 -4.03
C PHE A 186 40.27 21.56 -4.26
N GLU A 187 41.50 21.75 -3.80
CA GLU A 187 42.58 20.75 -3.87
C GLU A 187 42.85 20.15 -2.49
N SER A 188 43.45 18.96 -2.46
CA SER A 188 43.74 18.19 -1.24
C SER A 188 42.47 17.95 -0.40
N CYS A 189 41.41 17.50 -1.07
CA CYS A 189 40.17 17.06 -0.43
C CYS A 189 40.29 15.61 0.06
N GLN A 190 39.70 15.32 1.21
CA GLN A 190 39.54 13.95 1.70
C GLN A 190 38.26 13.33 1.16
N LEU A 191 38.34 12.11 0.63
CA LEU A 191 37.21 11.32 0.20
C LEU A 191 36.93 10.21 1.23
N TRP A 192 35.71 10.25 1.76
CA TRP A 192 35.17 9.24 2.65
C TRP A 192 33.97 8.54 1.99
N GLU A 193 33.89 7.22 2.12
CA GLU A 193 32.81 6.42 1.54
C GLU A 193 32.02 5.71 2.64
N VAL A 194 30.71 5.95 2.68
CA VAL A 194 29.76 5.16 3.46
C VAL A 194 29.07 4.14 2.56
N ARG A 195 29.11 2.85 2.92
CA ARG A 195 28.29 1.80 2.31
C ARG A 195 27.31 1.23 3.32
N ARG A 196 26.03 1.27 2.99
CA ARG A 196 24.96 0.71 3.83
C ARG A 196 23.82 0.13 3.01
N TRP A 197 22.98 -0.62 3.69
CA TRP A 197 21.71 -1.05 3.15
C TRP A 197 20.56 -0.40 3.93
N THR A 198 19.55 0.07 3.22
CA THR A 198 18.24 0.39 3.79
C THR A 198 17.30 -0.80 3.60
N ASP A 199 16.05 -0.62 4.01
CA ASP A 199 14.99 -1.58 3.73
C ASP A 199 14.64 -1.64 2.24
N THR A 200 14.87 -0.58 1.48
CA THR A 200 14.47 -0.46 0.06
C THR A 200 15.62 -0.61 -0.94
N GLN A 201 16.87 -0.31 -0.55
CA GLN A 201 17.99 -0.24 -1.50
C GLN A 201 19.36 -0.29 -0.83
N LYS A 202 20.39 -0.54 -1.64
CA LYS A 202 21.79 -0.30 -1.29
C LYS A 202 22.12 1.18 -1.49
N ILE A 203 22.89 1.74 -0.56
CA ILE A 203 23.37 3.13 -0.64
C ILE A 203 24.89 3.14 -0.52
N ILE A 204 25.54 3.78 -1.49
CA ILE A 204 26.95 4.15 -1.42
C ILE A 204 27.01 5.68 -1.48
N CYS A 205 27.58 6.29 -0.44
CA CYS A 205 27.72 7.73 -0.35
C CYS A 205 29.20 8.10 -0.31
N LYS A 206 29.68 8.78 -1.35
CA LYS A 206 31.04 9.29 -1.46
C LYS A 206 31.05 10.77 -1.13
N THR A 207 31.68 11.14 -0.02
CA THR A 207 31.69 12.51 0.50
C THR A 207 33.10 13.09 0.44
N TYR A 208 33.23 14.22 -0.24
CA TYR A 208 34.50 14.95 -0.40
C TYR A 208 34.52 16.12 0.58
N TYR A 209 35.46 16.07 1.51
CA TYR A 209 35.67 17.08 2.53
C TYR A 209 36.86 17.97 2.20
N LYS A 210 36.69 19.28 2.40
CA LYS A 210 37.79 20.22 2.43
C LYS A 210 37.97 20.77 3.84
N ASP A 211 39.18 20.63 4.37
CA ASP A 211 39.55 21.18 5.68
C ASP A 211 39.25 22.69 5.77
N GLY A 212 38.62 23.10 6.87
CA GLY A 212 38.18 24.47 7.10
C GLY A 212 36.93 24.89 6.33
N VAL A 213 36.38 24.05 5.44
CA VAL A 213 35.19 24.36 4.65
C VAL A 213 34.03 23.43 4.99
N GLY A 214 34.23 22.11 4.99
CA GLY A 214 33.12 21.16 5.06
C GLY A 214 33.04 20.25 3.84
N ILE A 215 31.83 19.79 3.54
CA ILE A 215 31.54 18.97 2.36
C ILE A 215 31.53 19.86 1.12
N VAL A 216 32.37 19.57 0.13
CA VAL A 216 32.41 20.30 -1.14
C VAL A 216 31.68 19.56 -2.27
N ARG A 217 31.57 18.24 -2.16
CA ARG A 217 30.82 17.37 -3.07
C ARG A 217 30.34 16.13 -2.34
N GLN A 218 29.18 15.62 -2.72
CA GLN A 218 28.71 14.30 -2.35
C GLN A 218 28.12 13.61 -3.58
N ASP A 219 28.57 12.37 -3.84
CA ASP A 219 27.94 11.47 -4.80
C ASP A 219 27.11 10.45 -4.01
N HIS A 220 25.79 10.48 -4.21
CA HIS A 220 24.85 9.55 -3.60
C HIS A 220 24.44 8.52 -4.65
N ILE A 221 24.94 7.29 -4.47
CA ILE A 221 24.79 6.21 -5.43
C ILE A 221 23.76 5.23 -4.89
N THR A 222 22.66 5.10 -5.61
CA THR A 222 21.54 4.21 -5.28
C THR A 222 21.08 3.54 -6.55
N ASP A 223 20.83 2.23 -6.49
CA ASP A 223 20.20 1.50 -7.59
C ASP A 223 20.99 1.55 -8.92
N GLY A 224 22.32 1.60 -8.86
CA GLY A 224 23.19 1.77 -10.03
C GLY A 224 23.20 3.18 -10.63
N THR A 225 22.48 4.13 -10.01
CA THR A 225 22.42 5.53 -10.43
C THR A 225 23.17 6.44 -9.46
N THR A 226 23.76 7.52 -9.97
CA THR A 226 24.49 8.51 -9.17
C THR A 226 23.78 9.86 -9.25
N ASP A 227 23.30 10.35 -8.11
CA ASP A 227 22.88 11.72 -7.93
C ASP A 227 24.00 12.49 -7.20
N THR A 228 24.42 13.63 -7.74
CA THR A 228 25.55 14.40 -7.20
C THR A 228 25.08 15.77 -6.71
N CYS A 229 25.54 16.15 -5.52
CA CYS A 229 25.44 17.51 -5.00
C CYS A 229 26.83 18.15 -4.89
N THR A 230 26.96 19.37 -5.40
CA THR A 230 28.21 20.16 -5.30
C THR A 230 28.00 21.49 -4.62
N LEU A 231 29.00 21.95 -3.88
CA LEU A 231 28.94 23.19 -3.12
C LEU A 231 28.90 24.40 -4.06
N SER A 232 27.85 25.21 -3.97
CA SER A 232 27.69 26.41 -4.81
C SER A 232 28.13 27.68 -4.11
N THR A 233 27.78 27.84 -2.84
CA THR A 233 28.20 28.99 -2.01
C THR A 233 28.36 28.55 -0.56
N TYR A 234 29.21 29.25 0.20
CA TYR A 234 29.41 28.97 1.62
C TYR A 234 29.90 30.22 2.37
N GLU A 235 29.67 30.25 3.68
CA GLU A 235 30.20 31.25 4.61
C GLU A 235 30.67 30.55 5.89
N ILE A 236 31.97 30.63 6.20
CA ILE A 236 32.55 30.08 7.43
C ILE A 236 32.90 31.24 8.37
N LYS A 237 32.21 31.32 9.51
CA LYS A 237 32.41 32.33 10.56
C LYS A 237 33.35 31.86 11.66
N GLY A 238 33.57 30.54 11.77
CA GLY A 238 34.48 29.94 12.72
C GLY A 238 34.42 28.41 12.70
N GLY A 239 35.09 27.79 13.68
CA GLY A 239 35.28 26.34 13.74
C GLY A 239 36.55 25.90 13.01
N SER A 240 36.87 24.61 13.11
CA SER A 240 38.10 24.01 12.55
C SER A 240 37.86 22.57 12.09
N GLY A 241 38.78 22.04 11.28
CA GLY A 241 38.74 20.66 10.81
C GLY A 241 37.87 20.46 9.57
N LEU A 242 37.61 19.19 9.24
CA LEU A 242 36.85 18.78 8.05
C LEU A 242 35.37 19.17 8.10
N LEU A 243 34.82 19.43 9.28
CA LEU A 243 33.45 19.91 9.46
C LEU A 243 33.44 21.07 10.47
N PRO A 244 33.60 22.33 10.02
CA PRO A 244 33.62 23.48 10.92
C PRO A 244 32.21 23.80 11.43
N CYS A 245 31.99 23.60 12.73
CA CYS A 245 30.68 23.72 13.39
C CYS A 245 30.53 25.00 14.24
N ALA A 246 30.72 26.18 13.66
CA ALA A 246 30.42 27.45 14.36
C ALA A 246 29.03 27.98 14.00
N SER A 247 28.34 28.55 14.99
CA SER A 247 27.04 29.19 14.78
C SER A 247 27.11 30.25 13.67
N GLY A 248 26.18 30.16 12.73
CA GLY A 248 26.12 31.04 11.57
C GLY A 248 26.94 30.59 10.35
N ASN A 249 27.68 29.48 10.42
CA ASN A 249 28.24 28.86 9.22
C ASN A 249 27.11 28.42 8.28
N THR A 250 27.30 28.61 6.97
CA THR A 250 26.30 28.26 5.94
C THR A 250 26.92 27.59 4.73
N TRP A 251 26.15 26.72 4.09
CA TRP A 251 26.48 26.06 2.83
C TRP A 251 25.23 25.98 1.95
N GLU A 252 25.39 26.24 0.66
CA GLU A 252 24.37 25.97 -0.35
C GLU A 252 24.91 24.98 -1.39
N TYR A 253 24.06 24.05 -1.82
CA TYR A 253 24.44 23.01 -2.77
C TYR A 253 23.51 23.02 -3.98
N VAL A 254 24.05 22.64 -5.12
CA VAL A 254 23.31 22.44 -6.37
C VAL A 254 23.39 20.97 -6.79
N SER A 255 22.31 20.45 -7.37
CA SER A 255 22.30 19.13 -7.97
C SER A 255 22.97 19.13 -9.35
N ASN A 256 23.34 17.95 -9.84
CA ASN A 256 23.87 17.72 -11.19
C ASN A 256 22.80 17.73 -12.30
N HIS A 257 21.53 17.93 -11.95
CA HIS A 257 20.43 17.98 -12.91
C HIS A 257 20.36 19.33 -13.61
N SER A 258 19.89 19.35 -14.86
CA SER A 258 19.62 20.60 -15.56
C SER A 258 18.49 21.38 -14.85
N PRO A 259 18.62 22.70 -14.67
CA PRO A 259 17.55 23.53 -14.10
C PRO A 259 16.23 23.47 -14.89
N ASP A 260 16.28 23.13 -16.18
CA ASP A 260 15.08 22.96 -17.03
C ASP A 260 14.32 21.66 -16.71
N VAL A 261 14.96 20.72 -16.00
CA VAL A 261 14.43 19.41 -15.63
C VAL A 261 14.06 19.39 -14.15
N LEU A 262 14.96 19.86 -13.30
CA LEU A 262 14.83 19.82 -11.85
C LEU A 262 15.36 21.12 -11.23
N LEU A 263 14.48 21.85 -10.55
CA LEU A 263 14.88 22.96 -9.71
C LEU A 263 15.11 22.43 -8.30
N SER A 264 16.28 22.72 -7.73
CA SER A 264 16.63 22.26 -6.39
C SER A 264 17.35 23.34 -5.59
N GLU A 265 16.82 23.66 -4.42
CA GLU A 265 17.46 24.47 -3.41
C GLU A 265 17.80 23.60 -2.20
N LEU A 266 19.09 23.52 -1.87
CA LEU A 266 19.56 22.92 -0.63
C LEU A 266 20.42 23.94 0.11
N LYS A 267 19.95 24.38 1.28
CA LYS A 267 20.69 25.32 2.13
C LYS A 267 20.84 24.75 3.53
N ILE A 268 22.05 24.82 4.06
CA ILE A 268 22.42 24.28 5.37
C ILE A 268 22.97 25.43 6.21
N LYS A 269 22.53 25.53 7.47
CA LYS A 269 23.01 26.52 8.43
C LYS A 269 23.26 25.90 9.79
N VAL A 270 24.41 26.20 10.39
CA VAL A 270 24.60 25.95 11.83
C VAL A 270 23.77 26.98 12.60
N SER A 271 22.66 26.53 13.19
CA SER A 271 21.70 27.38 13.90
C SER A 271 22.13 27.66 15.34
N PHE A 272 22.85 26.72 15.94
CA PHE A 272 23.38 26.82 17.29
C PHE A 272 24.62 25.91 17.41
N ALA A 273 25.60 26.34 18.20
CA ALA A 273 26.76 25.53 18.55
C ALA A 273 27.29 25.96 19.92
N ASP A 274 27.64 24.98 20.74
CA ASP A 274 28.37 25.12 22.00
C ASP A 274 29.44 24.01 22.11
N ASP A 275 30.08 23.89 23.27
CA ASP A 275 31.15 22.92 23.51
C ASP A 275 30.65 21.46 23.53
N GLU A 276 29.34 21.23 23.71
CA GLU A 276 28.76 19.89 23.83
C GLU A 276 28.09 19.43 22.55
N ARG A 277 27.52 20.35 21.75
CA ARG A 277 26.71 20.01 20.58
C ARG A 277 26.58 21.12 19.57
N THR A 278 26.17 20.73 18.36
CA THR A 278 25.85 21.60 17.24
C THR A 278 24.46 21.25 16.72
N LEU A 279 23.65 22.26 16.41
CA LEU A 279 22.36 22.13 15.76
C LEU A 279 22.44 22.72 14.35
N VAL A 280 22.17 21.89 13.35
CA VAL A 280 22.21 22.26 11.93
C VAL A 280 20.80 22.24 11.36
N SER A 281 20.39 23.31 10.68
CA SER A 281 19.12 23.39 9.99
C SER A 281 19.28 23.30 8.47
N TYR A 282 18.33 22.64 7.83
CA TYR A 282 18.28 22.35 6.40
C TYR A 282 17.03 22.96 5.81
N TRP A 283 17.20 23.69 4.72
CA TRP A 283 16.13 24.02 3.79
C TRP A 283 16.24 23.13 2.57
N VAL A 284 15.14 22.46 2.22
CA VAL A 284 15.01 21.68 0.98
C VAL A 284 13.79 22.18 0.22
N ASN A 285 13.99 22.56 -1.03
CA ASN A 285 12.91 22.89 -1.96
C ASN A 285 13.27 22.35 -3.34
N THR A 286 12.58 21.31 -3.78
CA THR A 286 12.85 20.64 -5.04
C THR A 286 11.57 20.52 -5.86
N GLU A 287 11.64 20.87 -7.14
CA GLU A 287 10.53 20.81 -8.09
C GLU A 287 10.97 20.16 -9.40
N ARG A 288 10.19 19.16 -9.84
CA ARG A 288 10.33 18.50 -11.12
C ARG A 288 9.60 19.31 -12.20
N ILE A 289 10.37 19.87 -13.13
CA ILE A 289 9.86 20.69 -14.24
C ILE A 289 9.63 19.84 -15.49
N GLY A 290 10.51 18.87 -15.75
CA GLY A 290 10.44 18.01 -16.92
C GLY A 290 11.34 16.78 -16.80
N TYR A 291 11.60 16.10 -17.91
CA TYR A 291 12.45 14.91 -17.99
C TYR A 291 13.46 15.06 -19.12
N ASP A 292 14.74 14.81 -18.85
CA ASP A 292 15.77 14.76 -19.87
C ASP A 292 15.57 13.54 -20.77
N LYS A 293 15.10 13.80 -21.99
CA LYS A 293 14.85 12.75 -22.99
C LYS A 293 16.11 12.05 -23.47
N ASN A 294 17.31 12.49 -23.11
CA ASN A 294 18.56 11.80 -23.42
C ASN A 294 19.11 10.95 -22.27
N SER A 295 18.47 11.01 -21.10
CA SER A 295 18.83 10.22 -19.92
C SER A 295 17.87 9.03 -19.80
N TRP A 296 18.43 7.81 -19.83
CA TRP A 296 17.64 6.59 -19.61
C TRP A 296 16.90 6.67 -18.26
N LEU A 297 17.62 7.09 -17.21
CA LEU A 297 17.07 7.25 -15.87
C LEU A 297 15.84 8.16 -15.88
N ASP A 298 15.94 9.34 -16.48
CA ASP A 298 14.80 10.27 -16.51
C ASP A 298 13.62 9.72 -17.31
N THR A 299 13.87 9.01 -18.42
CA THR A 299 12.77 8.41 -19.19
C THR A 299 12.05 7.30 -18.43
N VAL A 300 12.75 6.49 -17.63
CA VAL A 300 12.07 5.49 -16.78
C VAL A 300 11.37 6.12 -15.58
N GLN A 301 11.89 7.23 -15.05
CA GLN A 301 11.18 8.02 -14.04
C GLN A 301 9.88 8.61 -14.58
N GLU A 302 9.86 9.07 -15.83
CA GLU A 302 8.65 9.56 -16.48
C GLU A 302 7.59 8.46 -16.61
N ILE A 303 7.99 7.25 -17.02
CA ILE A 303 7.06 6.10 -17.08
C ILE A 303 6.46 5.81 -15.70
N ALA A 304 7.30 5.75 -14.66
CA ALA A 304 6.86 5.39 -13.31
C ALA A 304 6.04 6.48 -12.60
N ASN A 305 6.11 7.74 -13.03
CA ASN A 305 5.49 8.86 -12.30
C ASN A 305 4.46 9.67 -13.09
N GLU A 306 4.45 9.60 -14.43
CA GLU A 306 3.52 10.37 -15.27
C GLU A 306 2.47 9.50 -15.96
N TYR A 307 2.43 8.18 -15.73
CA TYR A 307 1.43 7.29 -16.34
C TYR A 307 -0.01 7.54 -15.87
N TYR A 308 -0.21 8.31 -14.80
CA TYR A 308 -1.54 8.74 -14.37
C TYR A 308 -1.52 10.14 -13.75
N HIS A 309 -2.69 10.78 -13.72
CA HIS A 309 -2.92 12.03 -13.02
C HIS A 309 -4.23 12.02 -12.24
N THR A 310 -4.32 12.87 -11.22
CA THR A 310 -5.52 13.05 -10.40
C THR A 310 -6.27 14.31 -10.82
N LYS A 311 -7.56 14.20 -11.15
CA LYS A 311 -8.44 15.35 -11.47
C LYS A 311 -8.71 16.19 -10.23
N LYS A 312 -9.08 17.47 -10.43
CA LYS A 312 -9.72 18.30 -9.39
C LYS A 312 -11.03 17.61 -8.95
N GLY A 313 -11.01 16.93 -7.79
CA GLY A 313 -12.10 16.07 -7.31
C GLY A 313 -11.69 14.63 -6.95
N GLY A 314 -10.42 14.24 -7.15
CA GLY A 314 -9.85 12.99 -6.62
C GLY A 314 -9.88 11.78 -7.56
N GLY A 315 -10.60 11.85 -8.69
CA GLY A 315 -10.60 10.77 -9.67
C GLY A 315 -9.30 10.72 -10.47
N GLN A 316 -8.69 9.55 -10.59
CA GLN A 316 -7.46 9.33 -11.37
C GLN A 316 -7.79 8.96 -12.83
N TYR A 317 -6.84 9.20 -13.74
CA TYR A 317 -6.91 8.80 -15.15
C TYR A 317 -5.52 8.50 -15.70
N ILE A 318 -5.45 7.53 -16.62
CA ILE A 318 -4.22 7.15 -17.32
C ILE A 318 -3.80 8.22 -18.33
N CYS A 319 -2.50 8.42 -18.43
CA CYS A 319 -1.84 9.36 -19.34
C CYS A 319 -0.96 8.60 -20.34
N ASP A 320 -0.72 9.22 -21.50
CA ASP A 320 0.12 8.63 -22.54
C ASP A 320 1.60 8.73 -22.18
N VAL A 321 2.23 7.57 -21.99
CA VAL A 321 3.68 7.42 -21.76
C VAL A 321 4.36 6.58 -22.84
N TYR A 322 3.69 6.26 -23.97
CA TYR A 322 4.32 5.53 -25.09
C TYR A 322 5.62 6.18 -25.57
N PRO A 323 5.72 7.52 -25.73
CA PRO A 323 6.98 8.14 -26.15
C PRO A 323 8.13 7.92 -25.16
N ALA A 324 7.84 7.89 -23.86
CA ALA A 324 8.83 7.62 -22.83
C ALA A 324 9.27 6.14 -22.86
N ILE A 325 8.34 5.22 -23.09
CA ILE A 325 8.61 3.79 -23.26
C ILE A 325 9.56 3.55 -24.45
N GLU A 326 9.20 4.06 -25.64
CA GLU A 326 10.03 3.91 -26.84
C GLU A 326 11.43 4.52 -26.63
N ARG A 327 11.50 5.67 -25.95
CA ARG A 327 12.77 6.32 -25.68
C ARG A 327 13.62 5.52 -24.69
N ALA A 328 13.04 4.99 -23.62
CA ALA A 328 13.75 4.15 -22.67
C ALA A 328 14.34 2.89 -23.34
N GLU A 329 13.59 2.26 -24.26
CA GLU A 329 14.06 1.09 -25.04
C GLU A 329 15.26 1.42 -25.93
N LEU A 330 15.32 2.64 -26.49
CA LEU A 330 16.45 3.10 -27.29
C LEU A 330 17.68 3.45 -26.45
N LEU A 331 17.48 3.92 -25.22
CA LEU A 331 18.56 4.39 -24.35
C LEU A 331 19.18 3.29 -23.47
N ALA A 332 18.43 2.21 -23.19
CA ALA A 332 18.89 1.12 -22.33
C ALA A 332 20.15 0.44 -22.89
N ALA A 333 21.28 0.59 -22.20
CA ALA A 333 22.59 0.15 -22.66
C ALA A 333 23.08 -1.08 -21.89
N THR A 334 23.01 -1.03 -20.56
CA THR A 334 23.51 -2.10 -19.69
C THR A 334 22.52 -3.29 -19.60
N PRO A 335 22.97 -4.49 -19.17
CA PRO A 335 22.07 -5.62 -18.95
C PRO A 335 20.92 -5.30 -17.98
N MET A 336 21.22 -4.59 -16.89
CA MET A 336 20.24 -4.15 -15.89
C MET A 336 19.22 -3.18 -16.50
N GLU A 337 19.68 -2.17 -17.24
CA GLU A 337 18.80 -1.20 -17.89
C GLU A 337 17.86 -1.88 -18.90
N LYS A 338 18.39 -2.82 -19.69
CA LYS A 338 17.59 -3.58 -20.68
C LYS A 338 16.53 -4.46 -20.02
N ALA A 339 16.90 -5.17 -18.96
CA ALA A 339 15.97 -6.02 -18.23
C ALA A 339 14.89 -5.20 -17.52
N TYR A 340 15.27 -4.11 -16.85
CA TYR A 340 14.34 -3.15 -16.28
C TYR A 340 13.37 -2.63 -17.34
N THR A 341 13.89 -2.08 -18.44
CA THR A 341 13.07 -1.45 -19.47
C THR A 341 12.12 -2.46 -20.12
N LYS A 342 12.57 -3.69 -20.38
CA LYS A 342 11.70 -4.75 -20.92
C LYS A 342 10.49 -5.01 -20.02
N ALA A 343 10.73 -5.24 -18.73
CA ALA A 343 9.67 -5.55 -17.77
C ALA A 343 8.76 -4.35 -17.49
N ALA A 344 9.34 -3.17 -17.26
CA ALA A 344 8.58 -1.92 -17.05
C ALA A 344 7.72 -1.57 -18.27
N ALA A 345 8.28 -1.64 -19.47
CA ALA A 345 7.56 -1.33 -20.70
C ALA A 345 6.40 -2.30 -20.96
N SER A 346 6.58 -3.59 -20.67
CA SER A 346 5.51 -4.59 -20.74
C SER A 346 4.32 -4.20 -19.85
N VAL A 347 4.58 -3.85 -18.58
CA VAL A 347 3.54 -3.44 -17.63
C VAL A 347 2.88 -2.14 -18.06
N ALA A 348 3.67 -1.11 -18.38
CA ALA A 348 3.14 0.19 -18.78
C ALA A 348 2.25 0.08 -20.02
N ARG A 349 2.70 -0.61 -21.07
CA ARG A 349 1.87 -0.86 -22.27
C ARG A 349 0.57 -1.59 -21.91
N ARG A 350 0.63 -2.59 -21.02
CA ARG A 350 -0.55 -3.32 -20.57
C ARG A 350 -1.53 -2.41 -19.81
N ILE A 351 -1.04 -1.52 -18.95
CA ILE A 351 -1.86 -0.51 -18.26
C ILE A 351 -2.60 0.37 -19.28
N LEU A 352 -1.88 0.91 -20.27
CA LEU A 352 -2.47 1.78 -21.30
C LEU A 352 -3.46 1.03 -22.19
N ALA A 353 -3.13 -0.20 -22.59
CA ALA A 353 -3.97 -1.02 -23.47
C ALA A 353 -5.27 -1.50 -22.81
N THR A 354 -5.30 -1.62 -21.48
CA THR A 354 -6.42 -2.22 -20.73
C THR A 354 -7.24 -1.20 -19.93
N ASP A 355 -6.97 0.10 -20.09
CA ASP A 355 -7.83 1.17 -19.58
C ASP A 355 -8.93 1.51 -20.59
N THR A 356 -10.18 1.42 -20.17
CA THR A 356 -11.36 1.60 -21.05
C THR A 356 -11.58 3.05 -21.51
N LYS A 357 -10.97 4.04 -20.85
CA LYS A 357 -11.09 5.45 -21.24
C LYS A 357 -9.97 5.84 -22.21
N PHE A 358 -8.77 5.36 -21.96
CA PHE A 358 -7.60 5.57 -22.80
C PHE A 358 -7.69 4.74 -24.09
N ASN A 359 -8.10 3.47 -23.98
CA ASN A 359 -8.34 2.55 -25.08
C ASN A 359 -9.79 2.02 -25.05
N PRO A 360 -10.76 2.72 -25.66
CA PRO A 360 -12.16 2.27 -25.72
C PRO A 360 -12.38 0.96 -26.48
N GLU A 361 -11.42 0.55 -27.32
CA GLU A 361 -11.46 -0.69 -28.11
C GLU A 361 -10.72 -1.84 -27.40
N CYS A 362 -10.42 -1.70 -26.11
CA CYS A 362 -9.70 -2.72 -25.36
C CYS A 362 -10.41 -4.08 -25.39
N THR A 363 -9.65 -5.13 -25.65
CA THR A 363 -10.12 -6.53 -25.57
C THR A 363 -9.96 -7.13 -24.17
N ALA A 364 -9.37 -6.38 -23.25
CA ALA A 364 -9.24 -6.73 -21.84
C ALA A 364 -9.23 -5.47 -20.97
N THR A 365 -9.61 -5.62 -19.71
CA THR A 365 -9.63 -4.57 -18.69
C THR A 365 -8.59 -4.85 -17.62
N GLY A 366 -7.88 -3.82 -17.15
CA GLY A 366 -6.82 -3.96 -16.14
C GLY A 366 -7.37 -3.87 -14.72
N HIS A 367 -6.93 -4.77 -13.84
CA HIS A 367 -7.39 -4.85 -12.44
C HIS A 367 -6.23 -4.89 -11.44
N TRP A 368 -5.13 -5.55 -11.76
CA TRP A 368 -4.00 -5.75 -10.84
C TRP A 368 -2.65 -5.80 -11.58
N ASN A 369 -2.28 -4.71 -12.27
CA ASN A 369 -1.04 -4.62 -13.05
C ASN A 369 0.05 -3.89 -12.27
N PHE A 370 1.19 -4.55 -12.04
CA PHE A 370 2.28 -3.98 -11.24
C PHE A 370 3.63 -4.29 -11.88
N PHE A 371 4.50 -3.29 -11.85
CA PHE A 371 5.92 -3.44 -12.08
C PHE A 371 6.65 -3.23 -10.74
N GLY A 372 7.46 -4.20 -10.33
CA GLY A 372 8.30 -4.10 -9.14
C GLY A 372 9.78 -4.23 -9.46
N ARG A 373 10.59 -3.52 -8.69
CA ARG A 373 12.04 -3.67 -8.63
C ARG A 373 12.46 -3.87 -7.17
N GLU A 374 13.06 -5.01 -6.88
CA GLU A 374 13.51 -5.39 -5.55
C GLU A 374 14.94 -5.96 -5.60
N TYR A 375 15.72 -5.83 -4.53
CA TYR A 375 16.96 -6.57 -4.34
C TYR A 375 16.72 -7.82 -3.51
N ILE A 376 17.47 -8.89 -3.79
CA ILE A 376 17.59 -10.02 -2.89
C ILE A 376 18.83 -9.84 -2.02
N ARG A 377 18.62 -9.84 -0.71
CA ARG A 377 19.68 -9.74 0.29
C ARG A 377 19.85 -11.07 1.00
N LYS A 378 21.08 -11.57 1.06
CA LYS A 378 21.45 -12.64 1.99
C LYS A 378 21.85 -12.04 3.34
N LYS A 379 21.19 -12.45 4.42
CA LYS A 379 21.61 -12.17 5.79
C LYS A 379 21.63 -13.49 6.54
N ASN A 380 22.81 -13.87 7.03
CA ASN A 380 23.05 -15.19 7.61
C ASN A 380 22.57 -16.29 6.63
N ASP A 381 21.70 -17.17 7.10
CA ASP A 381 21.18 -18.34 6.38
C ASP A 381 19.79 -18.07 5.77
N SER A 382 19.42 -16.80 5.58
CA SER A 382 18.13 -16.40 5.01
C SER A 382 18.28 -15.40 3.86
N LEU A 383 17.32 -15.46 2.93
CA LEU A 383 17.19 -14.56 1.78
C LEU A 383 15.99 -13.64 1.98
N TYR A 384 16.15 -12.36 1.71
CA TYR A 384 15.15 -11.32 1.94
C TYR A 384 14.95 -10.48 0.69
N LEU A 385 13.72 -10.03 0.44
CA LEU A 385 13.47 -8.94 -0.51
C LEU A 385 13.60 -7.58 0.18
N THR A 386 14.10 -6.59 -0.55
CA THR A 386 13.92 -5.19 -0.17
C THR A 386 12.48 -4.74 -0.37
N ASP A 387 12.05 -3.74 0.41
CA ASP A 387 10.74 -3.13 0.30
C ASP A 387 10.55 -2.36 -1.03
N TYR A 388 9.29 -2.17 -1.38
CA TYR A 388 8.84 -1.44 -2.58
C TYR A 388 9.45 -0.04 -2.67
N ASN A 389 10.03 0.28 -3.83
CA ASN A 389 10.59 1.60 -4.11
C ASN A 389 9.77 2.33 -5.20
N PRO A 390 8.96 3.35 -4.85
CA PRO A 390 8.11 4.07 -5.80
C PRO A 390 8.88 4.88 -6.85
N ARG A 391 10.19 5.07 -6.69
CA ARG A 391 11.06 5.66 -7.71
C ARG A 391 11.21 4.75 -8.92
N TRP A 392 11.13 3.44 -8.71
CA TRP A 392 11.44 2.43 -9.73
C TRP A 392 10.27 1.51 -10.04
N SER A 393 9.25 1.52 -9.19
CA SER A 393 8.12 0.60 -9.28
C SER A 393 6.84 1.41 -9.47
N PHE A 394 5.87 0.84 -10.17
CA PHE A 394 4.59 1.48 -10.42
C PHE A 394 3.48 0.44 -10.59
N GLU A 395 2.25 0.87 -10.37
CA GLU A 395 1.09 -0.01 -10.35
C GLU A 395 -0.16 0.69 -10.87
N TRP A 396 -1.02 -0.06 -11.55
CA TRP A 396 -2.38 0.37 -11.82
C TRP A 396 -3.31 -0.76 -11.41
N LYS A 397 -4.08 -0.48 -10.38
CA LYS A 397 -5.03 -1.41 -9.80
C LYS A 397 -6.38 -0.76 -9.66
N ASN A 398 -7.41 -1.56 -9.87
CA ASN A 398 -8.78 -1.23 -9.56
C ASN A 398 -9.27 -2.44 -8.77
N ASP A 399 -9.52 -2.25 -7.47
CA ASP A 399 -10.06 -3.31 -6.63
C ASP A 399 -11.54 -3.48 -6.92
N GLY A 400 -11.87 -4.31 -7.91
CA GLY A 400 -13.25 -4.73 -8.09
C GLY A 400 -13.68 -5.59 -6.90
N SER A 401 -14.88 -5.32 -6.38
CA SER A 401 -15.43 -5.96 -5.19
C SER A 401 -16.02 -7.35 -5.50
N MET A 402 -15.29 -8.22 -6.21
CA MET A 402 -15.79 -9.54 -6.63
C MET A 402 -14.90 -10.69 -6.17
N ALA A 403 -15.51 -11.74 -5.64
CA ALA A 403 -14.81 -12.95 -5.18
C ALA A 403 -14.00 -13.65 -6.28
N SER A 404 -14.46 -13.62 -7.54
CA SER A 404 -13.75 -14.22 -8.68
C SER A 404 -12.54 -13.43 -9.17
N GLU A 405 -12.42 -12.16 -8.77
CA GLU A 405 -11.24 -11.34 -9.03
C GLU A 405 -10.11 -11.67 -8.06
N ARG A 406 -10.44 -12.02 -6.80
CA ARG A 406 -9.48 -12.25 -5.71
C ARG A 406 -8.25 -13.12 -6.09
N PRO A 407 -8.37 -14.20 -6.89
CA PRO A 407 -7.22 -14.98 -7.33
C PRO A 407 -6.11 -14.20 -8.07
N ILE A 408 -6.41 -13.10 -8.75
CA ILE A 408 -5.40 -12.32 -9.48
C ILE A 408 -4.44 -11.59 -8.53
N LEU A 409 -4.87 -11.34 -7.28
CA LEU A 409 -4.07 -10.66 -6.26
C LEU A 409 -2.87 -11.51 -5.79
N TYR A 410 -2.92 -12.83 -6.01
CA TYR A 410 -1.85 -13.75 -5.60
C TYR A 410 -0.68 -13.82 -6.59
N ASN A 411 -0.66 -12.96 -7.62
CA ASN A 411 0.48 -12.83 -8.54
C ASN A 411 1.72 -12.20 -7.87
N ASP A 412 1.63 -11.72 -6.63
CA ASP A 412 2.77 -11.28 -5.82
C ASP A 412 3.42 -12.43 -5.02
N ILE A 413 3.82 -13.49 -5.71
CA ILE A 413 4.29 -14.75 -5.11
C ILE A 413 5.41 -14.53 -4.08
N LEU A 414 6.48 -13.82 -4.46
CA LEU A 414 7.62 -13.60 -3.55
C LEU A 414 7.28 -12.58 -2.45
N GLY A 415 6.52 -11.53 -2.75
CA GLY A 415 6.12 -10.54 -1.75
C GLY A 415 5.19 -11.11 -0.68
N ILE A 416 4.27 -12.00 -1.05
CA ILE A 416 3.41 -12.71 -0.10
C ILE A 416 4.25 -13.62 0.82
N LEU A 417 5.24 -14.35 0.27
CA LEU A 417 6.13 -15.19 1.07
C LEU A 417 6.98 -14.36 2.05
N GLN A 418 7.54 -13.23 1.58
CA GLN A 418 8.29 -12.26 2.39
C GLN A 418 7.43 -11.70 3.52
N ASP A 419 6.19 -11.30 3.23
CA ASP A 419 5.26 -10.77 4.24
C ASP A 419 4.76 -11.86 5.19
N ALA A 420 4.68 -13.12 4.76
CA ALA A 420 4.28 -14.22 5.61
C ALA A 420 5.39 -14.64 6.58
N THR A 421 6.63 -14.72 6.10
CA THR A 421 7.72 -15.41 6.82
C THR A 421 8.91 -14.50 7.16
N ASN A 422 8.80 -13.20 6.89
CA ASN A 422 9.86 -12.20 7.01
C ASN A 422 11.11 -12.49 6.18
N CYS A 423 11.06 -13.45 5.26
CA CYS A 423 12.11 -13.80 4.30
C CYS A 423 11.47 -14.50 3.09
N ILE A 424 12.21 -14.69 1.99
CA ILE A 424 11.77 -15.52 0.85
C ILE A 424 12.38 -16.93 0.89
N TRP A 425 13.38 -17.14 1.74
CA TRP A 425 13.99 -18.44 2.01
C TRP A 425 14.75 -18.43 3.34
N SER A 426 14.81 -19.59 4.00
CA SER A 426 15.67 -19.86 5.15
C SER A 426 16.23 -21.28 5.06
N ASP A 427 17.54 -21.44 5.28
CA ASP A 427 18.17 -22.77 5.27
C ASP A 427 17.74 -23.64 6.48
N GLU A 428 17.05 -23.04 7.47
CA GLU A 428 16.39 -23.79 8.55
C GLU A 428 15.14 -24.56 8.06
N TRP A 429 14.61 -24.23 6.89
CA TRP A 429 13.46 -24.90 6.30
C TRP A 429 13.88 -26.26 5.71
N ARG A 430 13.83 -27.27 6.57
CA ARG A 430 14.09 -28.68 6.23
C ARG A 430 12.88 -29.54 6.51
N VAL A 431 12.72 -30.64 5.79
CA VAL A 431 11.61 -31.60 5.99
C VAL A 431 11.52 -32.00 7.47
N GLY A 432 10.33 -31.88 8.05
CA GLY A 432 10.05 -32.12 9.46
C GLY A 432 10.20 -30.89 10.38
N ALA A 433 10.70 -29.75 9.87
CA ALA A 433 10.73 -28.50 10.63
C ALA A 433 9.33 -27.87 10.74
N SER A 434 9.07 -27.18 11.85
CA SER A 434 7.81 -26.46 12.06
C SER A 434 8.00 -25.16 12.88
N PRO A 435 8.75 -24.17 12.35
CA PRO A 435 9.01 -22.94 13.06
C PRO A 435 7.76 -22.06 13.16
N ILE A 436 7.75 -21.17 14.17
CA ILE A 436 6.79 -20.08 14.29
C ILE A 436 7.56 -18.78 14.10
N ILE A 437 7.08 -17.94 13.19
CA ILE A 437 7.64 -16.61 12.96
C ILE A 437 6.65 -15.58 13.46
N GLU A 438 7.10 -14.63 14.26
CA GLU A 438 6.30 -13.54 14.78
C GLU A 438 7.08 -12.23 14.70
N TYR A 439 6.51 -11.22 14.03
CA TYR A 439 7.14 -9.92 13.85
C TYR A 439 6.10 -8.83 13.63
N THR A 440 6.50 -7.56 13.79
CA THR A 440 5.61 -6.42 13.58
C THR A 440 5.93 -5.72 12.26
N LYS A 441 4.94 -5.59 11.38
CA LYS A 441 5.02 -4.84 10.11
C LYS A 441 3.77 -3.96 9.97
N TRP A 442 3.94 -2.71 9.54
CA TRP A 442 2.84 -1.75 9.34
C TRP A 442 1.90 -1.61 10.56
N ASP A 443 2.47 -1.54 11.76
CA ASP A 443 1.77 -1.49 13.06
C ASP A 443 0.87 -2.71 13.35
N ARG A 444 1.13 -3.84 12.69
CA ARG A 444 0.41 -5.11 12.86
C ARG A 444 1.38 -6.22 13.24
N THR A 445 0.97 -7.10 14.14
CA THR A 445 1.72 -8.32 14.45
C THR A 445 1.33 -9.41 13.46
N VAL A 446 2.28 -9.83 12.64
CA VAL A 446 2.16 -10.99 11.76
C VAL A 446 2.69 -12.19 12.51
N LYS A 447 1.90 -13.26 12.55
CA LYS A 447 2.31 -14.53 13.16
C LYS A 447 2.01 -15.67 12.19
N THR A 448 3.04 -16.41 11.82
CA THR A 448 2.93 -17.49 10.84
C THR A 448 3.43 -18.80 11.44
N GLN A 449 2.57 -19.80 11.44
CA GLN A 449 2.95 -21.18 11.69
C GLN A 449 3.42 -21.80 10.37
N ILE A 450 4.62 -22.37 10.38
CA ILE A 450 5.22 -23.03 9.22
C ILE A 450 5.25 -24.54 9.46
N THR A 451 5.03 -25.33 8.42
CA THR A 451 5.30 -26.77 8.41
C THR A 451 6.03 -27.13 7.12
N CYS A 452 7.14 -27.85 7.27
CA CYS A 452 8.02 -28.23 6.17
C CYS A 452 7.89 -29.73 5.90
N GLU A 453 7.47 -30.10 4.69
CA GLU A 453 7.11 -31.47 4.30
C GLU A 453 7.85 -31.90 3.02
N ASP A 454 7.86 -33.21 2.76
CA ASP A 454 8.17 -33.74 1.43
C ASP A 454 7.01 -33.42 0.49
N GLY A 455 7.30 -32.69 -0.59
CA GLY A 455 6.33 -32.29 -1.61
C GLY A 455 6.18 -33.28 -2.75
N GLY A 456 6.95 -34.37 -2.76
CA GLY A 456 6.87 -35.42 -3.78
C GLY A 456 7.18 -34.91 -5.18
N THR A 457 6.36 -35.31 -6.15
CA THR A 457 6.50 -34.91 -7.55
C THR A 457 5.45 -33.86 -7.91
N VAL A 458 5.88 -32.74 -8.46
CA VAL A 458 5.00 -31.67 -8.97
C VAL A 458 5.13 -31.60 -10.49
N ARG A 459 3.98 -31.63 -11.18
CA ARG A 459 3.90 -31.49 -12.64
C ARG A 459 3.27 -30.16 -12.99
N THR A 460 3.96 -29.38 -13.82
CA THR A 460 3.46 -28.11 -14.36
C THR A 460 3.70 -28.04 -15.86
N LYS A 461 3.30 -26.95 -16.51
CA LYS A 461 3.64 -26.71 -17.93
C LYS A 461 5.16 -26.59 -18.19
N ALA A 462 5.94 -26.20 -17.18
CA ALA A 462 7.39 -26.10 -17.29
C ALA A 462 8.13 -27.44 -17.19
N GLY A 463 7.47 -28.50 -16.72
CA GLY A 463 8.05 -29.84 -16.61
C GLY A 463 7.53 -30.64 -15.41
N GLU A 464 8.21 -31.76 -15.16
CA GLU A 464 7.99 -32.62 -14.01
C GLU A 464 9.19 -32.48 -13.06
N PHE A 465 8.92 -32.18 -11.79
CA PHE A 465 9.92 -31.93 -10.78
C PHE A 465 9.76 -32.94 -9.64
N GLU A 466 10.78 -33.77 -9.44
CA GLU A 466 10.81 -34.78 -8.39
C GLU A 466 11.48 -34.25 -7.11
N ASN A 467 11.15 -34.86 -5.97
CA ASN A 467 11.72 -34.53 -4.66
C ASN A 467 11.54 -33.06 -4.28
N CYS A 468 10.36 -32.51 -4.58
CA CYS A 468 10.02 -31.14 -4.23
C CYS A 468 9.96 -30.96 -2.71
N PHE A 469 10.33 -29.78 -2.23
CA PHE A 469 10.13 -29.34 -0.85
C PHE A 469 8.80 -28.60 -0.73
N LYS A 470 7.99 -28.95 0.27
CA LYS A 470 6.67 -28.35 0.50
C LYS A 470 6.68 -27.50 1.78
N LEU A 471 6.36 -26.22 1.63
CA LEU A 471 6.27 -25.25 2.71
C LEU A 471 4.80 -24.85 2.91
N CYS A 472 4.21 -25.30 4.01
CA CYS A 472 2.84 -24.94 4.42
C CYS A 472 2.91 -23.76 5.39
N LEU A 473 2.08 -22.74 5.16
CA LEU A 473 2.00 -21.53 5.98
C LEU A 473 0.57 -21.37 6.49
N ASP A 474 0.41 -21.05 7.77
CA ASP A 474 -0.84 -20.57 8.37
C ASP A 474 -0.59 -19.17 8.95
N ILE A 475 -1.09 -18.15 8.26
CA ILE A 475 -0.67 -16.75 8.40
C ILE A 475 -1.78 -15.94 9.10
N GLY A 476 -1.49 -15.49 10.32
CA GLY A 476 -2.32 -14.58 11.11
C GLY A 476 -1.84 -13.12 11.09
N GLY A 477 -2.73 -12.20 11.43
CA GLY A 477 -2.43 -10.75 11.55
C GLY A 477 -2.61 -9.93 10.27
N MET A 478 -3.12 -10.55 9.20
CA MET A 478 -3.35 -9.93 7.89
C MET A 478 -4.84 -9.71 7.63
N ASP A 479 -5.35 -8.53 7.97
CA ASP A 479 -6.78 -8.18 7.84
C ASP A 479 -7.06 -7.06 6.83
N GLY A 480 -8.33 -6.90 6.46
CA GLY A 480 -8.81 -5.85 5.55
C GLY A 480 -8.22 -5.98 4.14
N GLY A 481 -7.69 -4.88 3.60
CA GLY A 481 -7.04 -4.83 2.29
C GLY A 481 -5.81 -5.73 2.14
N LEU A 482 -5.30 -6.32 3.23
CA LEU A 482 -4.20 -7.27 3.23
C LEU A 482 -4.65 -8.72 3.44
N SER A 483 -5.95 -8.99 3.58
CA SER A 483 -6.46 -10.32 3.91
C SER A 483 -6.12 -11.39 2.87
N TYR A 484 -5.81 -11.03 1.62
CA TYR A 484 -5.32 -11.96 0.62
C TYR A 484 -3.88 -12.46 0.94
N ARG A 485 -3.09 -11.69 1.69
CA ARG A 485 -1.75 -12.13 2.12
C ARG A 485 -1.80 -13.11 3.29
N GLY A 486 -2.90 -13.12 4.04
CA GLY A 486 -3.12 -14.03 5.18
C GLY A 486 -3.65 -15.40 4.80
N GLY A 487 -4.05 -16.17 5.82
CA GLY A 487 -4.66 -17.47 5.68
C GLY A 487 -3.65 -18.58 5.35
N LYS A 488 -4.17 -19.70 4.85
CA LYS A 488 -3.33 -20.86 4.52
C LYS A 488 -2.76 -20.75 3.11
N LYS A 489 -1.46 -21.02 3.00
CA LYS A 489 -0.73 -21.01 1.74
C LYS A 489 0.24 -22.18 1.68
N VAL A 490 0.46 -22.70 0.49
CA VAL A 490 1.43 -23.79 0.26
C VAL A 490 2.35 -23.41 -0.89
N TYR A 491 3.65 -23.56 -0.68
CA TYR A 491 4.67 -23.36 -1.70
C TYR A 491 5.38 -24.69 -1.95
N TYR A 492 5.59 -25.02 -3.21
CA TYR A 492 6.39 -26.16 -3.64
C TYR A 492 7.66 -25.64 -4.29
N PHE A 493 8.81 -26.09 -3.81
CA PHE A 493 10.13 -25.73 -4.32
C PHE A 493 10.78 -26.95 -4.96
N ALA A 494 11.36 -26.80 -6.14
CA ALA A 494 12.18 -27.82 -6.78
C ALA A 494 13.66 -27.45 -6.72
N LYS A 495 14.50 -28.45 -6.44
CA LYS A 495 15.96 -28.26 -6.37
C LYS A 495 16.49 -27.78 -7.72
N GLY A 496 17.35 -26.76 -7.67
CA GLY A 496 17.95 -26.09 -8.83
C GLY A 496 17.01 -25.15 -9.57
N ILE A 497 15.74 -25.03 -9.16
CA ILE A 497 14.74 -24.20 -9.84
C ILE A 497 14.22 -23.08 -8.96
N GLY A 498 13.82 -23.35 -7.72
CA GLY A 498 13.03 -22.42 -6.92
C GLY A 498 11.58 -22.88 -6.77
N ILE A 499 10.68 -21.93 -6.57
CA ILE A 499 9.24 -22.17 -6.51
C ILE A 499 8.76 -22.76 -7.86
N VAL A 500 7.96 -23.81 -7.82
CA VAL A 500 7.32 -24.42 -9.00
C VAL A 500 5.80 -24.35 -8.96
N ARG A 501 5.21 -24.25 -7.76
CA ARG A 501 3.76 -24.14 -7.58
C ARG A 501 3.44 -23.44 -6.27
N VAL A 502 2.39 -22.64 -6.27
CA VAL A 502 1.84 -21.99 -5.07
C VAL A 502 0.33 -22.18 -5.02
N GLU A 503 -0.18 -22.48 -3.84
CA GLU A 503 -1.60 -22.66 -3.55
C GLU A 503 -2.01 -21.67 -2.47
N ASN A 504 -3.08 -20.91 -2.73
CA ASN A 504 -3.58 -19.87 -1.83
C ASN A 504 -5.03 -20.15 -1.48
N GLU A 505 -5.30 -20.53 -0.24
CA GLU A 505 -6.68 -20.65 0.23
C GLU A 505 -7.34 -19.27 0.35
N TYR A 506 -8.59 -19.18 -0.05
CA TYR A 506 -9.42 -17.99 0.07
C TYR A 506 -10.88 -18.36 0.31
N CYS A 507 -11.73 -17.35 0.58
CA CYS A 507 -13.12 -17.57 0.98
C CYS A 507 -13.24 -18.54 2.17
N GLY A 508 -12.44 -18.33 3.22
CA GLY A 508 -12.47 -19.17 4.42
C GLY A 508 -12.03 -20.63 4.20
N GLY A 509 -11.24 -20.90 3.15
CA GLY A 509 -10.77 -22.24 2.79
C GLY A 509 -11.66 -22.97 1.78
N ALA A 510 -12.78 -22.37 1.37
CA ALA A 510 -13.70 -22.97 0.40
C ALA A 510 -13.10 -23.03 -1.02
N ARG A 511 -12.13 -22.17 -1.34
CA ARG A 511 -11.51 -22.08 -2.66
C ARG A 511 -10.00 -21.98 -2.56
N THR A 512 -9.30 -22.46 -3.59
CA THR A 512 -7.85 -22.39 -3.71
C THR A 512 -7.45 -21.77 -5.04
N ALA A 513 -6.66 -20.71 -5.01
CA ALA A 513 -6.05 -20.12 -6.20
C ALA A 513 -4.64 -20.71 -6.38
N VAL A 514 -4.35 -21.19 -7.58
CA VAL A 514 -3.11 -21.89 -7.90
C VAL A 514 -2.32 -21.12 -8.95
N TYR A 515 -1.03 -20.92 -8.69
CA TYR A 515 -0.05 -20.41 -9.65
C TYR A 515 1.01 -21.48 -9.89
N GLU A 516 1.29 -21.79 -11.14
CA GLU A 516 2.29 -22.80 -11.52
C GLU A 516 3.37 -22.18 -12.38
N LEU A 517 4.61 -22.67 -12.22
CA LEU A 517 5.71 -22.34 -13.10
C LEU A 517 5.40 -22.87 -14.50
N THR A 518 5.37 -21.99 -15.49
CA THR A 518 5.05 -22.32 -16.88
C THR A 518 6.24 -22.24 -17.80
N SER A 519 7.21 -21.39 -17.49
CA SER A 519 8.52 -21.36 -18.12
C SER A 519 9.59 -20.82 -17.18
N TYR A 520 10.84 -21.18 -17.44
CA TYR A 520 11.99 -20.67 -16.70
C TYR A 520 13.26 -20.67 -17.55
N GLU A 521 14.19 -19.79 -17.22
CA GLU A 521 15.55 -19.76 -17.76
C GLU A 521 16.58 -19.82 -16.62
N GLY A 522 17.64 -20.60 -16.81
CA GLY A 522 18.69 -20.79 -15.81
C GLY A 522 18.32 -21.74 -14.68
N THR A 523 19.31 -22.49 -14.21
CA THR A 523 19.23 -23.47 -13.12
C THR A 523 20.39 -23.26 -12.16
N GLY A 524 20.20 -23.55 -10.89
CA GLY A 524 21.27 -23.47 -9.89
C GLY A 524 21.34 -24.69 -8.99
N GLU A 525 21.85 -24.48 -7.78
CA GLU A 525 21.91 -25.49 -6.72
C GLU A 525 20.91 -25.16 -5.61
N GLU A 526 20.46 -26.16 -4.85
CA GLU A 526 19.50 -26.01 -3.74
C GLU A 526 18.08 -25.55 -4.13
N PHE A 527 17.18 -25.41 -3.14
CA PHE A 527 15.75 -25.18 -3.36
C PHE A 527 15.37 -23.73 -3.70
N MET A 528 16.25 -22.76 -3.45
CA MET A 528 16.06 -21.36 -3.82
C MET A 528 17.34 -20.78 -4.44
N PRO A 529 17.71 -21.21 -5.67
CA PRO A 529 18.93 -20.73 -6.32
C PRO A 529 18.75 -19.28 -6.80
N LEU A 530 19.84 -18.51 -6.74
CA LEU A 530 19.90 -17.13 -7.21
C LEU A 530 21.11 -16.95 -8.12
N ALA A 531 20.89 -16.49 -9.35
CA ALA A 531 21.97 -16.11 -10.25
C ALA A 531 21.48 -15.07 -11.27
N ASP A 532 22.45 -14.36 -11.84
CA ASP A 532 22.26 -13.49 -12.98
C ASP A 532 21.66 -14.25 -14.18
N GLY A 533 20.74 -13.61 -14.90
CA GLY A 533 20.10 -14.17 -16.10
C GLY A 533 18.99 -15.19 -15.82
N PHE A 534 18.59 -15.42 -14.57
CA PHE A 534 17.43 -16.27 -14.31
C PHE A 534 16.13 -15.58 -14.72
N MET A 535 15.17 -16.39 -15.18
CA MET A 535 13.79 -15.97 -15.40
C MET A 535 12.83 -17.03 -14.85
N ARG A 536 11.76 -16.61 -14.19
CA ARG A 536 10.69 -17.50 -13.72
C ARG A 536 9.33 -16.91 -14.09
N ARG A 537 8.53 -17.63 -14.87
CA ARG A 537 7.16 -17.26 -15.22
C ARG A 537 6.17 -18.18 -14.55
N TYR A 538 5.19 -17.59 -13.88
CA TYR A 538 4.07 -18.30 -13.27
C TYR A 538 2.77 -17.80 -13.86
N ASP A 539 1.88 -18.72 -14.22
CA ASP A 539 0.53 -18.38 -14.66
C ASP A 539 -0.49 -18.99 -13.68
N ALA A 540 -1.56 -18.25 -13.42
CA ALA A 540 -2.69 -18.73 -12.64
C ALA A 540 -3.45 -19.81 -13.42
N ILE A 541 -3.91 -20.84 -12.71
CA ILE A 541 -4.64 -21.96 -13.30
C ILE A 541 -6.11 -21.90 -12.89
N GLY A 542 -7.01 -22.11 -13.85
CA GLY A 542 -8.44 -22.28 -13.60
C GLY A 542 -9.16 -21.01 -13.14
N LEU A 543 -8.66 -19.82 -13.52
CA LEU A 543 -9.39 -18.58 -13.27
C LEU A 543 -10.66 -18.50 -14.13
N THR A 544 -11.74 -17.97 -13.56
CA THR A 544 -13.06 -17.87 -14.17
C THR A 544 -13.33 -16.46 -14.72
N ASP A 545 -14.47 -16.26 -15.37
CA ASP A 545 -14.99 -14.94 -15.77
C ASP A 545 -14.09 -14.09 -16.69
N GLY A 546 -13.14 -14.74 -17.36
CA GLY A 546 -12.15 -14.11 -18.24
C GLY A 546 -10.96 -13.50 -17.51
N PHE A 547 -10.81 -13.75 -16.19
CA PHE A 547 -9.66 -13.27 -15.44
C PHE A 547 -8.37 -14.01 -15.82
N VAL A 548 -7.29 -13.25 -15.94
CA VAL A 548 -5.95 -13.77 -16.23
C VAL A 548 -4.98 -13.18 -15.21
N GLY A 549 -4.29 -14.06 -14.49
CA GLY A 549 -3.25 -13.73 -13.52
C GLY A 549 -1.94 -14.38 -13.92
N ALA A 550 -0.85 -13.61 -13.90
CA ALA A 550 0.50 -14.13 -14.16
C ALA A 550 1.57 -13.25 -13.51
N VAL A 551 2.76 -13.79 -13.32
CA VAL A 551 3.95 -13.03 -12.95
C VAL A 551 5.19 -13.57 -13.63
N GLU A 552 6.04 -12.67 -14.14
CA GLU A 552 7.39 -12.99 -14.60
C GLU A 552 8.41 -12.27 -13.70
N TYR A 553 9.35 -13.05 -13.13
CA TYR A 553 10.49 -12.54 -12.37
C TYR A 553 11.75 -12.68 -13.22
N THR A 554 12.45 -11.56 -13.46
CA THR A 554 13.76 -11.54 -14.11
C THR A 554 14.84 -11.17 -13.10
N TYR A 555 15.92 -11.94 -13.04
CA TYR A 555 17.01 -11.77 -12.08
C TYR A 555 18.24 -11.25 -12.81
N VAL A 556 18.80 -10.14 -12.33
CA VAL A 556 19.99 -9.52 -12.91
C VAL A 556 20.96 -9.13 -11.81
N ALA A 557 22.25 -9.43 -11.98
CA ALA A 557 23.28 -8.92 -11.08
C ALA A 557 23.59 -7.44 -11.38
N ASP A 558 23.72 -6.63 -10.34
CA ASP A 558 24.27 -5.28 -10.46
C ASP A 558 25.80 -5.29 -10.55
N ASP A 559 26.40 -4.10 -10.67
CA ASP A 559 27.86 -3.94 -10.82
C ASP A 559 28.66 -4.46 -9.60
N ASP A 560 28.03 -4.57 -8.42
CA ASP A 560 28.63 -5.14 -7.22
C ASP A 560 28.33 -6.65 -7.05
N GLY A 561 27.57 -7.25 -7.98
CA GLY A 561 27.16 -8.66 -7.97
C GLY A 561 25.91 -8.96 -7.15
N ASP A 562 25.22 -7.94 -6.62
CA ASP A 562 23.97 -8.12 -5.88
C ASP A 562 22.81 -8.40 -6.86
N ILE A 563 21.92 -9.33 -6.53
CA ILE A 563 20.83 -9.72 -7.43
C ILE A 563 19.63 -8.77 -7.28
N VAL A 564 19.27 -8.13 -8.38
CA VAL A 564 18.04 -7.36 -8.58
C VAL A 564 16.99 -8.26 -9.23
N VAL A 565 15.76 -8.19 -8.75
CA VAL A 565 14.59 -8.86 -9.32
C VAL A 565 13.65 -7.82 -9.89
N PHE A 566 13.25 -8.00 -11.15
CA PHE A 566 12.18 -7.26 -11.79
C PHE A 566 10.94 -8.14 -11.87
N SER A 567 9.81 -7.63 -11.39
CA SER A 567 8.53 -8.34 -11.38
C SER A 567 7.53 -7.69 -12.34
N ASP A 568 7.16 -8.42 -13.41
CA ASP A 568 6.03 -8.07 -14.29
C ASP A 568 4.80 -8.86 -13.83
N ARG A 569 3.91 -8.21 -13.08
CA ARG A 569 2.69 -8.82 -12.53
C ARG A 569 1.48 -8.42 -13.35
N THR A 570 0.81 -9.42 -13.92
CA THR A 570 -0.39 -9.29 -14.76
C THR A 570 -1.64 -9.65 -13.97
N GLY A 571 -2.63 -8.76 -14.02
CA GLY A 571 -3.99 -9.00 -13.50
C GLY A 571 -4.99 -8.29 -14.39
N ILE A 572 -5.57 -9.02 -15.34
CA ILE A 572 -6.50 -8.48 -16.34
C ILE A 572 -7.77 -9.33 -16.42
N ARG A 573 -8.78 -8.82 -17.10
CA ARG A 573 -9.99 -9.55 -17.46
C ARG A 573 -10.32 -9.33 -18.94
N GLU A 574 -10.39 -10.39 -19.73
CA GLU A 574 -10.77 -10.33 -21.14
C GLU A 574 -12.25 -9.93 -21.33
N VAL A 575 -12.55 -9.07 -22.31
CA VAL A 575 -13.91 -8.51 -22.55
C VAL A 575 -14.25 -8.42 -24.05
N PRO A 576 -15.51 -8.78 -24.45
CA PRO A 576 -16.46 -9.56 -23.68
C PRO A 576 -16.10 -11.06 -23.75
N PRO A 577 -16.32 -11.86 -22.70
CA PRO A 577 -16.51 -13.28 -22.91
C PRO A 577 -17.83 -13.44 -23.69
N PRO A 578 -17.85 -14.02 -24.90
CA PRO A 578 -19.07 -14.23 -25.65
C PRO A 578 -19.89 -15.37 -25.01
N ILE A 579 -20.67 -15.07 -23.96
CA ILE A 579 -21.66 -16.00 -23.40
C ILE A 579 -22.99 -15.74 -24.10
N THR A 580 -23.29 -16.53 -25.13
CA THR A 580 -24.53 -16.40 -25.93
C THR A 580 -25.60 -17.42 -25.53
N GLN A 581 -25.24 -18.45 -24.76
CA GLN A 581 -26.19 -19.40 -24.17
C GLN A 581 -25.94 -19.46 -22.67
N TYR A 582 -27.01 -19.37 -21.88
CA TYR A 582 -26.93 -19.47 -20.41
C TYR A 582 -26.36 -20.83 -19.95
N SER A 583 -26.60 -21.88 -20.73
CA SER A 583 -26.02 -23.23 -20.53
C SER A 583 -24.50 -23.32 -20.67
N PHE A 584 -23.82 -22.24 -21.08
CA PHE A 584 -22.37 -22.18 -21.10
C PHE A 584 -21.77 -21.57 -19.83
N ILE A 585 -22.57 -21.36 -18.78
CA ILE A 585 -22.06 -21.06 -17.44
C ILE A 585 -21.30 -22.29 -16.93
N GLU A 586 -20.08 -22.09 -16.44
CA GLU A 586 -19.18 -23.17 -16.03
C GLU A 586 -19.83 -24.15 -15.04
N ALA A 587 -20.59 -23.65 -14.07
CA ALA A 587 -21.23 -24.49 -13.05
C ALA A 587 -22.31 -25.43 -13.64
N GLU A 588 -23.03 -25.02 -14.68
CA GLU A 588 -23.97 -25.90 -15.40
C GLU A 588 -23.22 -26.93 -16.26
N ILE A 589 -22.08 -26.55 -16.87
CA ILE A 589 -21.22 -27.50 -17.60
C ILE A 589 -20.63 -28.55 -16.65
N VAL A 590 -20.23 -28.17 -15.43
CA VAL A 590 -19.71 -29.11 -14.42
C VAL A 590 -20.80 -30.09 -13.99
N GLU A 591 -22.01 -29.58 -13.76
CA GLU A 591 -23.18 -30.39 -13.45
C GLU A 591 -23.45 -31.47 -14.52
N ASP A 592 -23.46 -31.08 -15.80
CA ASP A 592 -23.65 -31.97 -16.94
C ASP A 592 -22.52 -33.00 -17.07
N ARG A 593 -21.26 -32.58 -16.90
CA ARG A 593 -20.10 -33.50 -16.94
C ARG A 593 -20.16 -34.54 -15.83
N LEU A 594 -20.57 -34.16 -14.62
CA LEU A 594 -20.74 -35.10 -13.51
C LEU A 594 -21.86 -36.10 -13.83
N TRP A 595 -22.94 -35.64 -14.45
CA TRP A 595 -24.03 -36.50 -14.90
C TRP A 595 -23.55 -37.54 -15.93
N ASP A 596 -22.87 -37.08 -16.99
CA ASP A 596 -22.34 -37.92 -18.07
C ASP A 596 -21.29 -38.92 -17.56
N ALA A 597 -20.53 -38.56 -16.53
CA ALA A 597 -19.56 -39.43 -15.87
C ALA A 597 -20.19 -40.45 -14.90
N GLY A 598 -21.52 -40.48 -14.75
CA GLY A 598 -22.24 -41.37 -13.82
C GLY A 598 -22.15 -40.95 -12.35
N LYS A 599 -21.60 -39.77 -12.06
CA LYS A 599 -21.48 -39.18 -10.70
C LYS A 599 -22.76 -38.44 -10.32
N HIS A 600 -23.87 -39.16 -10.33
CA HIS A 600 -25.22 -38.56 -10.22
C HIS A 600 -25.49 -37.89 -8.86
N LYS A 601 -24.84 -38.32 -7.78
CA LYS A 601 -25.04 -37.68 -6.47
C LYS A 601 -24.38 -36.31 -6.43
N GLU A 602 -23.16 -36.23 -6.92
CA GLU A 602 -22.36 -35.01 -7.04
C GLU A 602 -23.01 -34.04 -8.03
N SER A 603 -23.51 -34.55 -9.16
CA SER A 603 -24.27 -33.76 -10.13
C SER A 603 -25.52 -33.13 -9.50
N ARG A 604 -26.33 -33.91 -8.74
CA ARG A 604 -27.51 -33.36 -8.04
C ARG A 604 -27.15 -32.32 -6.98
N LEU A 605 -26.09 -32.53 -6.20
CA LEU A 605 -25.65 -31.53 -5.24
C LEU A 605 -25.20 -30.23 -5.93
N CYS A 606 -24.49 -30.34 -7.05
CA CYS A 606 -24.12 -29.21 -7.89
C CYS A 606 -25.37 -28.47 -8.42
N HIS A 607 -26.38 -29.21 -8.87
CA HIS A 607 -27.67 -28.66 -9.31
C HIS A 607 -28.35 -27.84 -8.20
N ASP A 608 -28.39 -28.36 -6.98
CA ASP A 608 -29.03 -27.69 -5.84
C ASP A 608 -28.29 -26.38 -5.48
N VAL A 609 -26.95 -26.39 -5.53
CA VAL A 609 -26.10 -25.20 -5.36
C VAL A 609 -26.34 -24.17 -6.48
N ASN A 610 -26.42 -24.62 -7.74
CA ASN A 610 -26.70 -23.78 -8.90
C ASN A 610 -28.06 -23.07 -8.75
N ASN A 611 -29.11 -23.79 -8.37
CA ASN A 611 -30.44 -23.23 -8.12
C ASN A 611 -30.43 -22.17 -7.01
N PHE A 612 -29.70 -22.41 -5.91
CA PHE A 612 -29.52 -21.43 -4.85
C PHE A 612 -28.85 -20.14 -5.35
N HIS A 613 -27.78 -20.24 -6.15
CA HIS A 613 -27.09 -19.07 -6.70
C HIS A 613 -27.93 -18.30 -7.73
N LEU A 614 -28.74 -18.99 -8.55
CA LEU A 614 -29.68 -18.35 -9.46
C LEU A 614 -30.74 -17.52 -8.69
N LEU A 615 -31.23 -18.06 -7.57
CA LEU A 615 -32.15 -17.34 -6.70
C LEU A 615 -31.48 -16.13 -6.05
N CYS A 616 -30.25 -16.29 -5.56
CA CYS A 616 -29.43 -15.18 -5.05
C CYS A 616 -29.24 -14.09 -6.11
N HIS A 617 -28.93 -14.46 -7.36
CA HIS A 617 -28.81 -13.51 -8.47
C HIS A 617 -30.10 -12.72 -8.70
N PHE A 618 -31.25 -13.40 -8.71
CA PHE A 618 -32.54 -12.75 -8.88
C PHE A 618 -32.84 -11.71 -7.80
N PHE A 619 -32.54 -12.03 -6.53
CA PHE A 619 -32.75 -11.14 -5.40
C PHE A 619 -31.72 -9.99 -5.33
N GLY A 620 -30.44 -10.29 -5.54
CA GLY A 620 -29.32 -9.36 -5.38
C GLY A 620 -29.07 -8.44 -6.57
N ARG A 621 -29.66 -8.69 -7.74
CA ARG A 621 -29.46 -7.81 -8.91
C ARG A 621 -29.94 -6.38 -8.62
N PRO A 622 -29.11 -5.34 -8.91
CA PRO A 622 -29.49 -3.95 -8.71
C PRO A 622 -30.77 -3.57 -9.45
N SER A 623 -31.71 -2.99 -8.71
CA SER A 623 -32.99 -2.55 -9.21
C SER A 623 -32.91 -1.20 -9.93
N ARG A 624 -33.31 -1.16 -11.20
CA ARG A 624 -33.35 0.07 -12.02
C ARG A 624 -34.69 0.81 -11.92
N TYR A 625 -35.17 1.07 -10.70
CA TYR A 625 -36.47 1.73 -10.46
C TYR A 625 -36.44 2.87 -9.43
N TRP A 626 -35.28 3.49 -9.20
CA TRP A 626 -35.08 4.55 -8.19
C TRP A 626 -35.93 5.82 -8.40
N ALA A 627 -36.44 6.06 -9.61
CA ALA A 627 -37.32 7.18 -9.94
C ALA A 627 -38.78 6.76 -10.19
N ALA A 628 -39.16 5.53 -9.82
CA ALA A 628 -40.49 4.96 -10.10
C ALA A 628 -41.03 4.20 -8.86
N PRO A 629 -41.59 4.91 -7.87
CA PRO A 629 -41.96 4.31 -6.59
C PRO A 629 -43.03 3.22 -6.74
N GLU A 630 -44.01 3.34 -7.64
CA GLU A 630 -45.04 2.31 -7.85
C GLU A 630 -44.43 1.00 -8.37
N LYS A 631 -43.48 1.13 -9.30
CA LYS A 631 -42.73 -0.02 -9.84
C LYS A 631 -41.87 -0.65 -8.76
N ALA A 632 -41.25 0.15 -7.90
CA ALA A 632 -40.47 -0.33 -6.75
C ALA A 632 -41.35 -1.11 -5.77
N VAL A 633 -42.55 -0.60 -5.43
CA VAL A 633 -43.52 -1.29 -4.57
C VAL A 633 -43.94 -2.62 -5.18
N ALA A 634 -44.33 -2.65 -6.46
CA ALA A 634 -44.76 -3.87 -7.12
C ALA A 634 -43.66 -4.94 -7.14
N TRP A 635 -42.43 -4.55 -7.51
CA TRP A 635 -41.28 -5.47 -7.57
C TRP A 635 -40.85 -5.98 -6.20
N ASN A 636 -40.75 -5.10 -5.20
CA ASN A 636 -40.33 -5.53 -3.87
C ASN A 636 -41.39 -6.46 -3.23
N LYS A 637 -42.69 -6.16 -3.40
CA LYS A 637 -43.76 -7.06 -2.94
C LYS A 637 -43.72 -8.42 -3.63
N TYR A 638 -43.37 -8.46 -4.92
CA TYR A 638 -43.19 -9.73 -5.62
C TYR A 638 -42.01 -10.54 -5.06
N ARG A 639 -40.86 -9.89 -4.79
CA ARG A 639 -39.71 -10.54 -4.13
C ARG A 639 -40.04 -11.08 -2.73
N VAL A 640 -40.78 -10.30 -1.94
CA VAL A 640 -41.28 -10.70 -0.61
C VAL A 640 -42.13 -11.97 -0.69
N LYS A 641 -43.06 -12.04 -1.64
CA LYS A 641 -43.87 -13.25 -1.87
C LYS A 641 -43.05 -14.47 -2.24
N ILE A 642 -41.99 -14.29 -3.03
CA ILE A 642 -41.09 -15.40 -3.37
C ILE A 642 -40.39 -15.89 -2.11
N MET A 643 -39.84 -14.99 -1.28
CA MET A 643 -39.18 -15.37 -0.01
C MET A 643 -40.13 -16.07 0.97
N GLU A 644 -41.38 -15.61 1.09
CA GLU A 644 -42.41 -16.27 1.90
C GLU A 644 -42.75 -17.68 1.37
N GLY A 645 -42.71 -17.85 0.05
CA GLY A 645 -42.92 -19.15 -0.60
C GLY A 645 -41.78 -20.15 -0.41
N LEU A 646 -40.60 -19.74 0.06
CA LEU A 646 -39.46 -20.64 0.28
C LEU A 646 -39.62 -21.56 1.50
N GLY A 647 -40.50 -21.21 2.45
CA GLY A 647 -40.75 -21.98 3.69
C GLY A 647 -42.23 -22.16 3.99
N ASP A 648 -43.03 -22.48 2.96
CA ASP A 648 -44.47 -22.77 3.09
C ASP A 648 -45.28 -21.67 3.82
N GLY A 649 -44.93 -20.41 3.58
CA GLY A 649 -45.59 -19.23 4.17
C GLY A 649 -44.83 -18.61 5.33
N GLU A 650 -43.80 -19.27 5.87
CA GLU A 650 -42.83 -18.68 6.78
C GLU A 650 -41.49 -18.48 6.06
N VAL A 651 -40.85 -17.33 6.25
CA VAL A 651 -39.57 -17.03 5.59
C VAL A 651 -38.46 -17.83 6.28
N PRO A 652 -37.68 -18.65 5.55
CA PRO A 652 -36.55 -19.37 6.15
C PRO A 652 -35.54 -18.40 6.78
N ASN A 653 -34.95 -18.80 7.91
CA ASN A 653 -34.11 -17.91 8.71
C ASN A 653 -32.94 -17.30 7.92
N ALA A 654 -32.38 -18.03 6.95
CA ALA A 654 -31.30 -17.54 6.10
C ALA A 654 -31.68 -16.26 5.33
N TRP A 655 -32.95 -16.09 4.96
CA TRP A 655 -33.41 -14.96 4.14
C TRP A 655 -33.93 -13.77 4.95
N LEU A 656 -34.03 -13.88 6.28
CA LEU A 656 -34.65 -12.86 7.12
C LEU A 656 -33.99 -11.48 7.00
N GLY A 657 -32.65 -11.42 6.91
CA GLY A 657 -31.93 -10.15 6.70
C GLY A 657 -32.31 -9.48 5.38
N HIS A 658 -32.28 -10.22 4.27
CA HIS A 658 -32.70 -9.70 2.97
C HIS A 658 -34.18 -9.33 2.95
N TYR A 659 -35.03 -10.15 3.54
CA TYR A 659 -36.47 -9.95 3.70
C TYR A 659 -36.76 -8.64 4.42
N ALA A 660 -36.16 -8.42 5.59
CA ALA A 660 -36.27 -7.19 6.37
C ALA A 660 -35.85 -5.97 5.54
N SER A 661 -34.72 -6.05 4.84
CA SER A 661 -34.22 -4.96 4.00
C SER A 661 -35.12 -4.67 2.80
N THR A 662 -35.78 -5.68 2.24
CA THR A 662 -36.70 -5.54 1.12
C THR A 662 -38.03 -4.94 1.57
N ILE A 663 -38.55 -5.34 2.73
CA ILE A 663 -39.72 -4.74 3.36
C ILE A 663 -39.45 -3.26 3.69
N PHE A 664 -38.30 -2.95 4.28
CA PHE A 664 -37.92 -1.57 4.59
C PHE A 664 -37.87 -0.69 3.33
N ARG A 665 -37.26 -1.18 2.25
CA ARG A 665 -37.25 -0.48 0.94
C ARG A 665 -38.66 -0.37 0.34
N THR A 666 -39.56 -1.31 0.62
CA THR A 666 -40.97 -1.24 0.21
C THR A 666 -41.71 -0.16 0.98
N ALA A 667 -41.52 -0.06 2.30
CA ALA A 667 -42.09 1.00 3.13
C ALA A 667 -41.66 2.38 2.59
N CYS A 668 -40.36 2.57 2.34
CA CYS A 668 -39.83 3.78 1.71
C CYS A 668 -40.54 4.09 0.39
N ALA A 669 -40.66 3.11 -0.52
CA ALA A 669 -41.34 3.31 -1.80
C ALA A 669 -42.83 3.62 -1.66
N LEU A 670 -43.54 3.04 -0.69
CA LEU A 670 -44.94 3.34 -0.40
C LEU A 670 -45.13 4.79 0.05
N PHE A 671 -44.19 5.33 0.84
CA PHE A 671 -44.19 6.77 1.18
C PHE A 671 -43.95 7.66 -0.04
N GLY A 672 -43.16 7.20 -1.01
CA GLY A 672 -42.98 7.85 -2.31
C GLY A 672 -44.24 7.84 -3.18
N CYS A 673 -45.10 6.84 -3.01
CA CYS A 673 -46.43 6.74 -3.63
C CYS A 673 -47.55 7.43 -2.81
N GLU A 674 -47.21 8.19 -1.77
CA GLU A 674 -48.18 8.81 -0.85
C GLU A 674 -49.12 7.83 -0.11
N ARG A 675 -48.79 6.53 -0.09
CA ARG A 675 -49.56 5.46 0.60
C ARG A 675 -49.08 5.31 2.04
N LYS A 676 -49.26 6.35 2.84
CA LYS A 676 -48.61 6.50 4.15
C LYS A 676 -48.96 5.42 5.16
N ASP A 677 -50.25 5.11 5.36
CA ASP A 677 -50.66 4.12 6.37
C ASP A 677 -50.08 2.74 6.08
N GLU A 678 -50.17 2.32 4.83
CA GLU A 678 -49.54 1.09 4.36
C GLU A 678 -48.01 1.15 4.46
N GLY A 679 -47.41 2.31 4.17
CA GLY A 679 -45.97 2.53 4.38
C GLY A 679 -45.55 2.28 5.83
N TYR A 680 -46.34 2.74 6.80
CA TYR A 680 -46.09 2.48 8.22
C TYR A 680 -46.33 1.02 8.63
N GLU A 681 -47.34 0.35 8.08
CA GLU A 681 -47.55 -1.10 8.30
C GLU A 681 -46.33 -1.91 7.84
N TRP A 682 -45.79 -1.58 6.66
CA TRP A 682 -44.58 -2.20 6.15
C TRP A 682 -43.34 -1.82 6.97
N LEU A 683 -43.27 -0.58 7.45
CA LEU A 683 -42.17 -0.14 8.31
C LEU A 683 -42.15 -0.96 9.61
N GLU A 684 -43.29 -1.15 10.29
CA GLU A 684 -43.36 -1.98 11.51
C GLU A 684 -42.91 -3.42 11.23
N LYS A 685 -43.36 -4.02 10.13
CA LYS A 685 -42.91 -5.36 9.71
C LYS A 685 -41.39 -5.45 9.52
N ALA A 686 -40.77 -4.38 9.01
CA ALA A 686 -39.30 -4.34 8.87
C ALA A 686 -38.62 -4.38 10.24
N PHE A 687 -39.11 -3.63 11.23
CA PHE A 687 -38.57 -3.63 12.60
C PHE A 687 -38.67 -5.02 13.24
N GLU A 688 -39.80 -5.70 13.08
CA GLU A 688 -39.98 -7.06 13.57
C GLU A 688 -38.98 -8.04 12.91
N ALA A 689 -38.84 -7.96 11.58
CA ALA A 689 -37.96 -8.85 10.82
C ALA A 689 -36.48 -8.62 11.12
N TYR A 690 -36.02 -7.36 11.21
CA TYR A 690 -34.64 -7.05 11.61
C TYR A 690 -34.33 -7.55 13.01
N THR A 691 -35.25 -7.34 13.97
CA THR A 691 -35.07 -7.83 15.34
C THR A 691 -34.90 -9.36 15.38
N LYS A 692 -35.67 -10.09 14.56
CA LYS A 692 -35.51 -11.55 14.44
C LYS A 692 -34.14 -11.93 13.86
N TRP A 693 -33.71 -11.24 12.81
CA TRP A 693 -32.42 -11.48 12.16
C TRP A 693 -31.23 -11.18 13.06
N ASP A 694 -31.22 -10.05 13.74
CA ASP A 694 -30.10 -9.62 14.60
C ASP A 694 -29.97 -10.49 15.86
N ASN A 695 -31.06 -11.11 16.32
CA ASN A 695 -31.03 -12.08 17.42
C ASN A 695 -30.37 -13.42 17.04
N ILE A 696 -30.13 -13.68 15.76
CA ILE A 696 -29.40 -14.86 15.32
C ILE A 696 -27.90 -14.59 15.45
N THR A 697 -27.19 -15.44 16.18
CA THR A 697 -25.73 -15.30 16.36
C THR A 697 -24.98 -15.56 15.05
N ASP A 698 -23.94 -14.76 14.78
CA ASP A 698 -23.03 -15.02 13.66
C ASP A 698 -22.38 -16.40 13.77
N GLY A 699 -22.17 -17.06 12.63
CA GLY A 699 -21.72 -18.44 12.56
C GLY A 699 -22.84 -19.49 12.67
N THR A 700 -24.09 -19.09 12.94
CA THR A 700 -25.23 -20.04 12.92
C THR A 700 -25.48 -20.55 11.50
N GLU A 701 -25.67 -21.86 11.35
CA GLU A 701 -26.09 -22.52 10.11
C GLU A 701 -27.61 -22.40 9.95
N LEU A 702 -28.06 -21.77 8.87
CA LEU A 702 -29.45 -21.40 8.64
C LEU A 702 -30.00 -22.09 7.39
N ASP A 703 -31.15 -22.73 7.51
CA ASP A 703 -31.82 -23.37 6.38
C ASP A 703 -32.32 -22.33 5.37
N VAL A 704 -32.15 -22.63 4.09
CA VAL A 704 -32.50 -21.75 2.96
C VAL A 704 -33.92 -21.98 2.42
N GLY A 705 -34.58 -23.07 2.81
CA GLY A 705 -35.90 -23.48 2.34
C GLY A 705 -36.07 -25.00 2.36
N ASP A 706 -36.93 -25.53 1.50
CA ASP A 706 -37.18 -26.97 1.37
C ASP A 706 -35.89 -27.75 1.00
N PRO A 707 -35.46 -28.73 1.82
CA PRO A 707 -34.26 -29.52 1.55
C PRO A 707 -34.35 -30.40 0.30
N LEU A 708 -35.56 -30.68 -0.24
CA LEU A 708 -35.72 -31.39 -1.52
C LEU A 708 -35.45 -30.51 -2.73
N ILE A 709 -35.53 -29.18 -2.57
CA ILE A 709 -35.29 -28.21 -3.65
C ILE A 709 -33.85 -27.68 -3.60
N TYR A 710 -33.32 -27.48 -2.40
CA TYR A 710 -31.99 -26.89 -2.19
C TYR A 710 -31.00 -27.86 -1.55
N GLY A 711 -31.22 -29.17 -1.67
CA GLY A 711 -30.27 -30.19 -1.26
C GLY A 711 -29.90 -30.23 0.23
N GLY A 712 -30.62 -29.51 1.11
CA GLY A 712 -30.25 -29.38 2.52
C GLY A 712 -29.08 -28.42 2.79
N ILE A 713 -28.77 -27.53 1.85
CA ILE A 713 -27.75 -26.48 1.98
C ILE A 713 -28.13 -25.49 3.10
N LYS A 714 -27.12 -25.00 3.83
CA LYS A 714 -27.29 -24.02 4.90
C LYS A 714 -26.42 -22.79 4.71
N VAL A 715 -26.96 -21.59 4.90
CA VAL A 715 -26.17 -20.34 4.95
C VAL A 715 -25.52 -20.20 6.32
N VAL A 716 -24.24 -19.85 6.37
CA VAL A 716 -23.53 -19.53 7.62
C VAL A 716 -23.56 -18.02 7.85
N LYS A 717 -24.36 -17.57 8.82
CA LYS A 717 -24.59 -16.12 9.08
C LYS A 717 -23.27 -15.38 9.31
N GLY A 718 -23.09 -14.24 8.64
CA GLY A 718 -21.92 -13.36 8.80
C GLY A 718 -20.62 -13.91 8.22
N LYS A 719 -20.67 -14.99 7.42
CA LYS A 719 -19.47 -15.59 6.79
C LYS A 719 -19.43 -15.51 5.26
N GLY A 720 -20.56 -15.21 4.61
CA GLY A 720 -20.65 -15.24 3.14
C GLY A 720 -20.45 -16.63 2.53
N LEU A 721 -20.74 -17.68 3.31
CA LEU A 721 -20.56 -19.08 2.93
C LEU A 721 -21.87 -19.86 3.07
N ILE A 722 -22.06 -20.86 2.21
CA ILE A 722 -22.96 -21.97 2.45
C ILE A 722 -22.19 -23.20 2.90
N LYS A 723 -22.84 -24.04 3.70
CA LYS A 723 -22.39 -25.38 4.09
C LYS A 723 -23.27 -26.42 3.40
N LEU A 724 -22.63 -27.39 2.76
CA LEU A 724 -23.27 -28.48 2.05
C LEU A 724 -23.52 -29.67 3.00
N PRO A 725 -24.39 -30.63 2.64
CA PRO A 725 -24.70 -31.80 3.47
C PRO A 725 -23.52 -32.73 3.75
N ASP A 726 -22.45 -32.64 2.97
CA ASP A 726 -21.20 -33.37 3.15
C ASP A 726 -20.16 -32.60 3.99
N ASP A 727 -20.61 -31.55 4.70
CA ASP A 727 -19.83 -30.64 5.53
C ASP A 727 -18.82 -29.74 4.78
N THR A 728 -18.76 -29.83 3.44
CA THR A 728 -17.98 -28.89 2.63
C THR A 728 -18.63 -27.51 2.58
N THR A 729 -17.89 -26.47 2.19
CA THR A 729 -18.37 -25.09 2.13
C THR A 729 -18.13 -24.46 0.77
N GLU A 730 -19.02 -23.55 0.38
CA GLU A 730 -18.98 -22.82 -0.88
C GLU A 730 -19.26 -21.32 -0.65
N PRO A 731 -18.58 -20.38 -1.35
CA PRO A 731 -18.83 -18.96 -1.19
C PRO A 731 -20.11 -18.49 -1.89
N ILE A 732 -20.71 -17.44 -1.36
CA ILE A 732 -21.92 -16.83 -1.90
C ILE A 732 -21.57 -15.61 -2.75
N THR A 733 -21.83 -15.64 -4.07
CA THR A 733 -21.57 -14.51 -5.00
C THR A 733 -22.38 -13.23 -4.67
N TYR A 734 -23.50 -13.38 -3.96
CA TYR A 734 -24.36 -12.29 -3.49
C TYR A 734 -24.44 -12.30 -1.94
N ASP A 735 -23.30 -12.49 -1.29
CA ASP A 735 -23.14 -12.51 0.18
C ASP A 735 -23.82 -11.33 0.90
N HIS A 736 -23.80 -10.12 0.33
CA HIS A 736 -24.46 -8.93 0.86
C HIS A 736 -25.97 -9.10 1.12
N LEU A 737 -26.63 -10.11 0.54
CA LEU A 737 -28.01 -10.49 0.87
C LEU A 737 -28.13 -10.95 2.34
N PHE A 738 -27.04 -11.47 2.90
CA PHE A 738 -26.95 -12.13 4.20
C PHE A 738 -26.11 -11.32 5.21
N GLU A 739 -25.74 -10.08 4.87
CA GLU A 739 -24.93 -9.19 5.72
C GLU A 739 -25.74 -7.97 6.24
N GLY A 740 -27.00 -7.83 5.85
CA GLY A 740 -27.83 -6.70 6.26
C GLY A 740 -27.99 -6.62 7.78
N THR A 741 -27.87 -5.43 8.35
CA THR A 741 -28.12 -5.18 9.79
C THR A 741 -29.18 -4.09 9.98
N CYS A 742 -29.70 -3.97 11.21
CA CYS A 742 -30.64 -2.91 11.58
C CYS A 742 -30.14 -1.48 11.31
N ASN A 743 -28.82 -1.27 11.16
CA ASN A 743 -28.23 0.03 10.88
C ASN A 743 -28.77 0.67 9.60
N LEU A 744 -29.19 -0.15 8.63
CA LEU A 744 -29.81 0.34 7.40
C LEU A 744 -31.08 1.15 7.68
N MET A 745 -31.85 0.81 8.72
CA MET A 745 -33.07 1.54 9.07
C MET A 745 -32.74 2.95 9.54
N TYR A 746 -31.84 3.08 10.53
CA TYR A 746 -31.46 4.39 11.07
C TYR A 746 -30.81 5.26 9.98
N TYR A 747 -29.89 4.67 9.21
CA TYR A 747 -29.26 5.36 8.08
C TYR A 747 -30.28 5.82 7.05
N GLY A 748 -31.11 4.92 6.52
CA GLY A 748 -32.07 5.24 5.47
C GLY A 748 -33.11 6.28 5.90
N MET A 749 -33.59 6.20 7.14
CA MET A 749 -34.55 7.15 7.68
C MET A 749 -33.97 8.53 7.99
N THR A 750 -32.65 8.69 8.11
CA THR A 750 -32.00 9.97 8.47
C THR A 750 -31.12 10.55 7.36
N ALA A 751 -30.76 9.77 6.35
CA ALA A 751 -29.91 10.19 5.24
C ALA A 751 -30.51 11.37 4.47
N ARG A 752 -29.66 12.34 4.10
CA ARG A 752 -30.05 13.54 3.35
C ARG A 752 -30.32 13.29 1.87
N HIS A 753 -29.73 12.23 1.31
CA HIS A 753 -29.82 11.85 -0.10
C HIS A 753 -29.90 10.32 -0.26
N GLY A 754 -30.47 9.84 -1.36
CA GLY A 754 -30.61 8.41 -1.71
C GLY A 754 -31.80 7.71 -1.06
N TRP A 755 -32.58 8.43 -0.24
CA TRP A 755 -33.78 7.95 0.46
C TRP A 755 -34.89 9.02 0.47
N GLU A 756 -35.04 9.70 -0.66
CA GLU A 756 -35.91 10.86 -0.83
C GLU A 756 -37.39 10.53 -0.64
N TRP A 757 -37.81 9.27 -0.85
CA TRP A 757 -39.20 8.88 -0.66
C TRP A 757 -39.67 8.97 0.80
N PHE A 758 -38.77 8.99 1.79
CA PHE A 758 -39.13 9.31 3.18
C PHE A 758 -39.47 10.78 3.40
N ASN A 759 -39.11 11.70 2.48
CA ASN A 759 -39.35 13.13 2.66
C ASN A 759 -40.84 13.47 2.86
N SER A 760 -41.75 12.64 2.35
CA SER A 760 -43.20 12.81 2.54
C SER A 760 -43.66 12.60 4.00
N VAL A 761 -42.83 11.98 4.84
CA VAL A 761 -43.16 11.62 6.25
C VAL A 761 -42.14 12.12 7.28
N ARG A 762 -40.96 12.62 6.89
CA ARG A 762 -39.88 13.05 7.82
C ARG A 762 -40.30 14.04 8.92
N ASN A 763 -41.28 14.89 8.64
CA ASN A 763 -41.74 15.90 9.60
C ASN A 763 -42.86 15.41 10.52
N GLU A 764 -43.41 14.21 10.27
CA GLU A 764 -44.47 13.62 11.07
C GLU A 764 -43.93 13.09 12.40
N ASP A 765 -44.66 13.32 13.50
CA ASP A 765 -44.23 12.86 14.82
C ASP A 765 -44.20 11.33 14.90
N ARG A 766 -45.14 10.65 14.24
CA ARG A 766 -45.13 9.19 14.08
C ARG A 766 -43.82 8.69 13.46
N PHE A 767 -43.31 9.36 12.40
CA PHE A 767 -42.05 8.97 11.79
C PHE A 767 -40.85 9.21 12.70
N LYS A 768 -40.83 10.33 13.44
CA LYS A 768 -39.77 10.64 14.42
C LYS A 768 -39.69 9.59 15.51
N GLU A 769 -40.81 9.03 15.97
CA GLU A 769 -40.83 7.91 16.91
C GLU A 769 -40.13 6.66 16.34
N TYR A 770 -40.36 6.34 15.06
CA TYR A 770 -39.64 5.25 14.40
C TYR A 770 -38.15 5.55 14.25
N VAL A 771 -37.75 6.81 14.01
CA VAL A 771 -36.32 7.19 13.96
C VAL A 771 -35.65 6.95 15.30
N GLU A 772 -36.29 7.34 16.41
CA GLU A 772 -35.78 7.09 17.76
C GLU A 772 -35.74 5.60 18.10
N ARG A 773 -36.72 4.81 17.63
CA ARG A 773 -36.69 3.35 17.74
C ARG A 773 -35.50 2.76 16.97
N ALA A 774 -35.29 3.16 15.71
CA ALA A 774 -34.18 2.68 14.90
C ALA A 774 -32.82 3.02 15.55
N LYS A 775 -32.70 4.23 16.10
CA LYS A 775 -31.51 4.67 16.83
C LYS A 775 -31.21 3.77 18.04
N LYS A 776 -32.22 3.47 18.86
CA LYS A 776 -32.05 2.59 20.03
C LYS A 776 -31.64 1.16 19.68
N ILE A 777 -32.01 0.69 18.48
CA ILE A 777 -31.62 -0.63 18.00
C ILE A 777 -30.18 -0.58 17.47
N ALA A 778 -29.82 0.46 16.70
CA ALA A 778 -28.46 0.68 16.20
C ALA A 778 -27.43 0.91 17.32
N ASP A 779 -27.79 1.62 18.39
CA ASP A 779 -26.90 1.91 19.54
C ASP A 779 -26.63 0.68 20.44
N LYS A 780 -27.24 -0.49 20.16
CA LYS A 780 -27.01 -1.75 20.91
C LYS A 780 -25.94 -2.66 20.30
N GLU A 781 -25.56 -2.43 19.05
CA GLU A 781 -24.35 -3.02 18.43
C GLU A 781 -23.10 -2.26 18.91
#